data_AF-A0A401HXK3-F1
#
_entry.id   AF-A0A401HXK3-F1
#
_cell.length_a   1.000
_cell.length_b   1.000
_cell.length_c   1.000
_cell.angle_alpha   90.00
_cell.angle_beta   90.00
_cell.angle_gamma   90.00
#
_symmetry.space_group_name_H-M   'P 1'
#
loop_
_entity.id
_entity.type
_entity.pdbx_description
1 polymer ?
#
loop_
_entity_poly.entity_id
_entity_poly.type
_entity_poly.pdbx_seq_one_letter_code
_entity_poly.pdbx_strand_id
1 'polypeptide(L)'
;MSMMKKNRIALTVTLAASMLFTMPVSSVFAAKLPSASYDTMQLHAVPTKQVTYYKAGVASLPQIQWIESVQDLAFLPVQTIGDVTASLRDSSGVYWIGTENGLQRVNFAEQDARDIVQYFAGPRYLYGGDDHVTGIASDGADGIWVRTASGVTHIAMPKQTMQQKTETYERIVRDVHDRRGMVSSSSFSFADPTAEAGVVNYNSPKGIFSSVPATSDNDGLWTAMYAMGEIFRYKSLQEQYGPNPDEAQTAEIQKAKNAAVRATKAVLVLSYVSGRGNGFPSRSYMLTSEYGAQTKDETIYSFQNQSGFWFQNIVGEDAVNPNGIIPSLKKEGVEPIGYSIARVTKDAQNKKGSRLFPSGGTDVMNYNGLGLSQEAIDALNESRPDGQKLGIDIKTIVEVVDGQPVYQVLPVITAATNNANAAEDKTTGINNKPLFQLTAPVYEQIPTFFNELFPESVIKNGKIDMNQIVYKADTSSDEVDGHYALFFTAYKYLVGDSQDQDMLEMKGYIEEVTHRMTELIMKDNHYYIEDATGKSTQWSRWSAKYFNDSLQVMEQQLEWAHKVGVDANGDDALSYGYEDGPLKALEIMAILKAALYITAGSHPETQQKYQEAYDLAFASSYSKEEPFINGKGYINMALEYIDRRLVRQATNAYNDNDNTVVTRDSLKEPSTNANATIHNDWTQYINYSDEELAWFPTYILILLEQDPVRHQQIVNVFDQWYTNEVRENNPFYTFLYQLAHPNKKDIDIASAVRYLYRSYEYMIEFNVQWNRQDVLYIEPGDRDESNKIPNKQTNYALTPDERRTIKHNSNPFESRSQTTGANPGYNYNTGSMEAGTVFTLPYWLGRYFEIIKE
;
A
#
# COMPACT_ATOMS: atom_id res chain seq x y z
N MET A 1 -69.89 37.77 4.89
CA MET A 1 -70.94 38.12 3.90
C MET A 1 -70.28 38.17 2.54
N SER A 2 -70.66 37.46 1.48
CA SER A 2 -71.73 36.50 1.19
C SER A 2 -71.23 35.63 0.03
N MET A 3 -71.02 34.32 0.24
CA MET A 3 -71.69 33.21 -0.46
C MET A 3 -72.17 33.51 -1.90
N MET A 4 -71.77 32.66 -2.87
CA MET A 4 -72.58 31.50 -3.26
C MET A 4 -71.91 30.57 -4.29
N LYS A 5 -71.98 29.29 -3.93
CA LYS A 5 -71.92 28.05 -4.72
C LYS A 5 -72.62 28.10 -6.09
N LYS A 6 -72.16 27.22 -6.99
CA LYS A 6 -72.89 26.13 -7.72
C LYS A 6 -71.89 25.56 -8.76
N ASN A 7 -71.81 24.28 -9.14
CA ASN A 7 -72.55 23.05 -8.88
C ASN A 7 -71.65 21.87 -9.27
N ARG A 8 -71.87 20.70 -8.64
CA ARG A 8 -71.28 19.41 -9.02
C ARG A 8 -71.88 18.90 -10.34
N ILE A 9 -71.13 18.10 -11.10
CA ILE A 9 -71.44 16.71 -11.49
C ILE A 9 -70.22 16.11 -12.23
N ALA A 10 -70.03 14.80 -12.03
CA ALA A 10 -68.85 14.00 -12.25
C ALA A 10 -68.38 13.86 -13.72
N LEU A 11 -67.06 13.75 -13.91
CA LEU A 11 -66.45 13.20 -15.12
C LEU A 11 -65.46 12.09 -14.75
N THR A 12 -65.61 10.99 -15.47
CA THR A 12 -64.85 9.74 -15.45
C THR A 12 -63.34 9.98 -15.62
N VAL A 13 -62.53 9.41 -14.73
CA VAL A 13 -61.07 9.42 -14.81
C VAL A 13 -60.63 8.47 -15.93
N THR A 14 -60.08 9.01 -17.01
CA THR A 14 -59.29 8.25 -17.99
C THR A 14 -57.82 8.38 -17.60
N LEU A 15 -57.21 7.27 -17.21
CA LEU A 15 -55.76 7.15 -16.98
C LEU A 15 -55.04 7.49 -18.30
N ALA A 16 -54.33 8.62 -18.33
CA ALA A 16 -53.34 8.88 -19.37
C ALA A 16 -52.01 8.27 -18.90
N ALA A 17 -51.65 7.15 -19.50
CA ALA A 17 -50.32 6.57 -19.37
C ALA A 17 -49.30 7.54 -19.98
N SER A 18 -48.49 8.16 -19.12
CA SER A 18 -47.29 8.89 -19.52
C SER A 18 -46.28 7.88 -20.07
N MET A 19 -46.15 7.83 -21.40
CA MET A 19 -45.06 7.15 -22.08
C MET A 19 -43.74 7.79 -21.65
N LEU A 20 -43.02 7.11 -20.76
CA LEU A 20 -41.59 7.28 -20.57
C LEU A 20 -40.93 6.99 -21.92
N PHE A 21 -40.34 8.00 -22.54
CA PHE A 21 -39.41 7.79 -23.65
C PHE A 21 -38.21 7.01 -23.09
N THR A 22 -38.21 5.69 -23.30
CA THR A 22 -37.00 4.89 -23.19
C THR A 22 -36.06 5.35 -24.28
N MET A 23 -35.05 6.14 -23.91
CA MET A 23 -33.93 6.39 -24.81
C MET A 23 -33.28 5.05 -25.15
N PRO A 24 -32.91 4.81 -26.41
CA PRO A 24 -32.21 3.58 -26.77
C PRO A 24 -30.87 3.59 -26.05
N VAL A 25 -30.63 2.54 -25.26
CA VAL A 25 -29.33 2.25 -24.65
C VAL A 25 -28.37 1.94 -25.78
N SER A 26 -27.71 2.96 -26.31
CA SER A 26 -26.45 2.77 -27.01
C SER A 26 -25.46 2.12 -26.04
N SER A 27 -24.71 1.12 -26.49
CA SER A 27 -23.58 0.56 -25.74
C SER A 27 -22.51 1.64 -25.59
N VAL A 28 -22.62 2.44 -24.53
CA VAL A 28 -21.68 3.49 -24.20
C VAL A 28 -20.54 2.81 -23.44
N PHE A 29 -19.41 2.57 -24.10
CA PHE A 29 -18.14 2.58 -23.38
C PHE A 29 -18.16 3.84 -22.51
N ALA A 30 -18.14 3.71 -21.19
CA ALA A 30 -18.11 4.83 -20.25
C ALA A 30 -17.21 5.91 -20.83
N ALA A 31 -17.77 7.08 -21.15
CA ALA A 31 -17.06 8.10 -21.90
C ALA A 31 -15.72 8.36 -21.18
N LYS A 32 -14.61 8.05 -21.87
CA LYS A 32 -13.28 8.52 -21.45
C LYS A 32 -13.41 10.03 -21.25
N LEU A 33 -12.77 10.58 -20.21
CA LEU A 33 -12.85 12.00 -19.81
C LEU A 33 -13.03 12.92 -21.03
N PRO A 34 -13.93 13.94 -20.99
CA PRO A 34 -14.24 14.77 -22.15
C PRO A 34 -12.96 15.27 -22.84
N SER A 35 -12.77 14.81 -24.08
CA SER A 35 -11.62 15.03 -24.98
C SER A 35 -10.30 15.34 -24.25
N ALA A 36 -9.62 14.30 -23.77
CA ALA A 36 -8.21 14.40 -23.39
C ALA A 36 -7.44 15.17 -24.47
N SER A 37 -6.90 16.34 -24.10
CA SER A 37 -6.21 17.20 -25.05
C SER A 37 -4.71 16.87 -25.13
N TYR A 38 -4.18 16.04 -24.21
CA TYR A 38 -2.78 15.61 -24.17
C TYR A 38 -2.43 14.63 -25.29
N ASP A 39 -1.14 14.58 -25.65
CA ASP A 39 -0.66 13.72 -26.74
C ASP A 39 -0.31 12.33 -26.21
N THR A 40 -0.75 11.28 -26.91
CA THR A 40 -0.40 9.89 -26.58
C THR A 40 1.07 9.61 -26.92
N MET A 41 1.83 9.11 -25.95
CA MET A 41 3.21 8.66 -26.17
C MET A 41 3.24 7.24 -26.76
N GLN A 42 3.92 7.08 -27.89
CA GLN A 42 4.12 5.77 -28.51
C GLN A 42 5.28 5.04 -27.86
N LEU A 43 5.00 3.84 -27.36
CA LEU A 43 5.98 2.92 -26.85
C LEU A 43 6.62 2.13 -28.00
N HIS A 44 7.76 1.53 -27.73
CA HIS A 44 8.44 0.66 -28.67
C HIS A 44 9.15 -0.45 -27.91
N ALA A 45 9.47 -1.54 -28.62
CA ALA A 45 10.24 -2.61 -28.03
C ALA A 45 11.66 -2.13 -27.67
N VAL A 46 12.06 -2.35 -26.43
CA VAL A 46 13.37 -1.93 -25.89
C VAL A 46 14.22 -3.13 -25.48
N PRO A 47 15.56 -3.04 -25.57
CA PRO A 47 16.46 -4.05 -25.03
C PRO A 47 16.18 -4.30 -23.54
N THR A 48 15.89 -5.55 -23.18
CA THR A 48 15.55 -5.96 -21.81
C THR A 48 16.58 -6.93 -21.26
N LYS A 49 17.04 -6.69 -20.02
CA LYS A 49 18.13 -7.43 -19.39
C LYS A 49 17.66 -8.81 -18.91
N GLN A 50 18.14 -9.86 -19.56
CA GLN A 50 17.90 -11.25 -19.18
C GLN A 50 19.21 -11.91 -18.74
N VAL A 51 19.28 -12.32 -17.48
CA VAL A 51 20.53 -12.72 -16.83
C VAL A 51 20.57 -14.22 -16.58
N THR A 52 21.67 -14.87 -16.98
CA THR A 52 22.01 -16.25 -16.61
C THR A 52 23.32 -16.31 -15.86
N TYR A 53 23.32 -17.03 -14.74
CA TYR A 53 24.44 -17.12 -13.80
C TYR A 53 25.11 -18.48 -13.90
N TYR A 54 26.44 -18.50 -13.99
CA TYR A 54 27.26 -19.70 -14.04
C TYR A 54 28.31 -19.64 -12.94
N LYS A 55 28.22 -20.57 -11.98
CA LYS A 55 29.26 -20.72 -10.95
C LYS A 55 30.60 -21.05 -11.60
N ALA A 56 31.69 -20.54 -11.03
CA ALA A 56 33.03 -20.93 -11.47
C ALA A 56 33.19 -22.46 -11.50
N GLY A 57 33.64 -22.99 -12.64
CA GLY A 57 33.95 -24.41 -12.84
C GLY A 57 32.81 -25.29 -13.36
N VAL A 58 31.63 -24.75 -13.69
CA VAL A 58 30.56 -25.52 -14.34
C VAL A 58 30.97 -25.99 -15.75
N ALA A 59 30.59 -27.21 -16.11
CA ALA A 59 30.99 -27.84 -17.37
C ALA A 59 30.16 -27.38 -18.58
N SER A 60 28.95 -26.88 -18.33
CA SER A 60 28.00 -26.39 -19.33
C SER A 60 28.30 -25.02 -19.91
N LEU A 61 29.37 -24.34 -19.45
CA LEU A 61 29.81 -23.07 -20.05
C LEU A 61 30.22 -23.28 -21.53
N PRO A 62 29.71 -22.46 -22.46
CA PRO A 62 30.14 -22.52 -23.84
C PRO A 62 31.63 -22.15 -23.98
N GLN A 63 32.25 -22.53 -25.09
CA GLN A 63 33.59 -22.06 -25.43
C GLN A 63 33.51 -20.55 -25.74
N ILE A 64 34.04 -19.73 -24.83
CA ILE A 64 34.01 -18.28 -24.92
C ILE A 64 35.43 -17.76 -25.17
N GLN A 65 35.56 -16.90 -26.19
CA GLN A 65 36.81 -16.19 -26.45
C GLN A 65 36.83 -14.89 -25.63
N TRP A 66 37.54 -14.91 -24.50
CA TRP A 66 37.63 -13.77 -23.59
C TRP A 66 38.51 -12.65 -24.14
N ILE A 67 38.04 -11.41 -23.93
CA ILE A 67 38.79 -10.18 -24.13
C ILE A 67 39.15 -9.63 -22.76
N GLU A 68 40.44 -9.39 -22.55
CA GLU A 68 41.05 -8.99 -21.27
C GLU A 68 41.91 -7.73 -21.45
N SER A 69 41.50 -6.88 -22.39
CA SER A 69 42.30 -5.79 -22.90
C SER A 69 41.45 -4.59 -23.27
N VAL A 70 42.05 -3.40 -23.30
CA VAL A 70 41.34 -2.11 -23.35
C VAL A 70 41.43 -1.40 -24.71
N GLN A 71 41.77 -2.12 -25.79
CA GLN A 71 42.09 -1.50 -27.09
C GLN A 71 40.91 -0.77 -27.72
N ASP A 72 39.68 -1.20 -27.48
CA ASP A 72 38.50 -0.50 -28.03
C ASP A 72 38.32 0.90 -27.43
N LEU A 73 38.98 1.19 -26.31
CA LEU A 73 39.04 2.51 -25.67
C LEU A 73 40.34 3.26 -25.95
N ALA A 74 41.16 2.85 -26.93
CA ALA A 74 42.45 3.50 -27.23
C ALA A 74 42.33 4.98 -27.66
N PHE A 75 41.12 5.47 -27.93
CA PHE A 75 40.83 6.88 -28.20
C PHE A 75 40.76 7.74 -26.92
N LEU A 76 40.63 7.13 -25.75
CA LEU A 76 40.63 7.82 -24.45
C LEU A 76 42.05 7.93 -23.87
N PRO A 77 42.34 8.98 -23.08
CA PRO A 77 43.60 9.06 -22.33
C PRO A 77 43.78 7.87 -21.38
N VAL A 78 45.01 7.38 -21.23
CA VAL A 78 45.31 6.26 -20.31
C VAL A 78 44.89 6.58 -18.88
N GLN A 79 44.99 7.84 -18.46
CA GLN A 79 44.60 8.29 -17.12
C GLN A 79 43.09 8.17 -16.86
N THR A 80 42.25 8.11 -17.90
CA THR A 80 40.79 8.01 -17.76
C THR A 80 40.27 6.57 -17.77
N ILE A 81 41.13 5.57 -18.01
CA ILE A 81 40.76 4.15 -18.08
C ILE A 81 41.53 3.29 -17.07
N GLY A 82 42.06 3.90 -16.00
CA GLY A 82 42.98 3.25 -15.06
C GLY A 82 42.38 2.09 -14.26
N ASP A 83 41.05 2.03 -14.15
CA ASP A 83 40.27 0.97 -13.50
C ASP A 83 39.56 0.04 -14.50
N VAL A 84 39.80 0.21 -15.81
CA VAL A 84 39.22 -0.63 -16.86
C VAL A 84 40.07 -1.88 -17.03
N THR A 85 39.43 -3.04 -16.97
CA THR A 85 40.08 -4.35 -17.08
C THR A 85 39.86 -4.99 -18.47
N ALA A 86 38.76 -4.65 -19.15
CA ALA A 86 38.46 -5.12 -20.50
C ALA A 86 37.51 -4.17 -21.23
N SER A 87 37.63 -4.11 -22.56
CA SER A 87 36.70 -3.35 -23.42
C SER A 87 36.36 -4.13 -24.68
N LEU A 88 35.10 -4.07 -25.10
CA LEU A 88 34.59 -4.64 -26.34
C LEU A 88 33.66 -3.61 -27.00
N ARG A 89 33.92 -3.26 -28.26
CA ARG A 89 32.93 -2.60 -29.12
C ARG A 89 32.18 -3.66 -29.94
N ASP A 90 30.87 -3.76 -29.75
CA ASP A 90 30.05 -4.69 -30.51
C ASP A 90 29.80 -4.22 -31.95
N SER A 91 29.18 -5.08 -32.76
CA SER A 91 28.87 -4.79 -34.17
C SER A 91 27.87 -3.66 -34.37
N SER A 92 27.08 -3.34 -33.35
CA SER A 92 26.13 -2.23 -33.32
C SER A 92 26.79 -0.91 -32.91
N GLY A 93 28.08 -0.95 -32.55
CA GLY A 93 28.86 0.20 -32.14
C GLY A 93 28.72 0.57 -30.66
N VAL A 94 28.09 -0.30 -29.86
CA VAL A 94 27.97 -0.15 -28.40
C VAL A 94 29.23 -0.66 -27.73
N TYR A 95 29.70 0.06 -26.71
CA TYR A 95 30.86 -0.34 -25.93
C TYR A 95 30.41 -1.06 -24.66
N TRP A 96 31.01 -2.21 -24.39
CA TRP A 96 30.97 -2.90 -23.11
C TRP A 96 32.33 -2.73 -22.45
N ILE A 97 32.33 -2.27 -21.19
CA ILE A 97 33.53 -1.88 -20.45
C ILE A 97 33.50 -2.60 -19.11
N GLY A 98 34.38 -3.58 -18.96
CA GLY A 98 34.64 -4.25 -17.68
C GLY A 98 35.61 -3.42 -16.85
N THR A 99 35.33 -3.29 -15.56
CA THR A 99 36.14 -2.50 -14.62
C THR A 99 36.46 -3.30 -13.36
N GLU A 100 37.30 -2.73 -12.52
CA GLU A 100 37.56 -3.20 -11.15
C GLU A 100 36.30 -3.19 -10.26
N ASN A 101 35.26 -2.41 -10.61
CA ASN A 101 34.04 -2.17 -9.80
C ASN A 101 32.75 -2.30 -10.61
N GLY A 102 32.70 -3.25 -11.54
CA GLY A 102 31.50 -3.64 -12.27
C GLY A 102 31.65 -3.51 -13.78
N LEU A 103 30.51 -3.47 -14.46
CA LEU A 103 30.42 -3.41 -15.92
C LEU A 103 29.61 -2.18 -16.34
N GLN A 104 30.03 -1.55 -17.44
CA GLN A 104 29.31 -0.47 -18.09
C GLN A 104 28.94 -0.85 -19.53
N ARG A 105 27.75 -0.43 -19.95
CA ARG A 105 27.32 -0.40 -21.37
C ARG A 105 27.23 1.05 -21.80
N VAL A 106 27.97 1.43 -22.84
CA VAL A 106 27.98 2.80 -23.39
C VAL A 106 27.47 2.79 -24.83
N ASN A 107 26.29 3.37 -25.05
CA ASN A 107 25.67 3.52 -26.35
C ASN A 107 25.42 5.00 -26.68
N PHE A 108 26.30 5.58 -27.50
CA PHE A 108 26.18 6.99 -27.92
C PHE A 108 25.00 7.26 -28.87
N ALA A 109 24.29 6.23 -29.33
CA ALA A 109 23.10 6.38 -30.18
C ALA A 109 21.78 6.45 -29.38
N GLU A 110 21.82 6.29 -28.05
CA GLU A 110 20.64 6.44 -27.19
C GLU A 110 20.07 7.86 -27.31
N GLN A 111 18.75 7.96 -27.42
CA GLN A 111 18.07 9.24 -27.54
C GLN A 111 17.98 9.97 -26.19
N ASP A 112 17.80 9.21 -25.11
CA ASP A 112 17.85 9.73 -23.75
C ASP A 112 19.30 9.73 -23.25
N ALA A 113 19.84 10.91 -22.95
CA ALA A 113 21.21 11.05 -22.46
C ALA A 113 21.48 10.26 -21.17
N ARG A 114 20.44 10.01 -20.35
CA ARG A 114 20.51 9.23 -19.11
C ARG A 114 20.72 7.73 -19.36
N ASP A 115 20.49 7.26 -20.59
CA ASP A 115 20.65 5.86 -20.99
C ASP A 115 21.92 5.60 -21.80
N ILE A 116 22.65 6.66 -22.19
CA ILE A 116 23.95 6.53 -22.88
C ILE A 116 24.88 5.62 -22.10
N VAL A 117 24.90 5.73 -20.77
CA VAL A 117 25.66 4.84 -19.90
C VAL A 117 24.69 4.06 -19.02
N GLN A 118 24.82 2.73 -19.03
CA GLN A 118 24.13 1.84 -18.10
C GLN A 118 25.15 1.10 -17.24
N TYR A 119 24.81 0.91 -15.97
CA TYR A 119 25.70 0.31 -14.98
C TYR A 119 25.18 -1.04 -14.51
N PHE A 120 26.11 -1.97 -14.31
CA PHE A 120 25.84 -3.34 -13.93
C PHE A 120 26.79 -3.73 -12.80
N ALA A 121 26.23 -3.92 -11.61
CA ALA A 121 26.98 -4.25 -10.41
C ALA A 121 26.12 -5.11 -9.46
N GLY A 122 26.78 -5.76 -8.51
CA GLY A 122 26.17 -6.60 -7.51
C GLY A 122 25.57 -7.89 -8.07
N PRO A 123 24.95 -8.70 -7.19
CA PRO A 123 24.49 -10.04 -7.53
C PRO A 123 23.40 -10.06 -8.62
N ARG A 124 22.72 -8.94 -8.90
CA ARG A 124 21.75 -8.87 -10.01
C ARG A 124 22.41 -9.05 -11.38
N TYR A 125 23.67 -8.66 -11.54
CA TYR A 125 24.31 -8.62 -12.85
C TYR A 125 25.65 -9.35 -12.89
N LEU A 126 26.34 -9.49 -11.77
CA LEU A 126 27.64 -10.15 -11.70
C LEU A 126 27.57 -11.29 -10.70
N TYR A 127 28.00 -12.49 -11.12
CA TYR A 127 27.90 -13.69 -10.31
C TYR A 127 28.53 -13.48 -8.93
N GLY A 128 27.79 -13.84 -7.89
CA GLY A 128 28.18 -13.64 -6.50
C GLY A 128 28.28 -12.19 -6.02
N GLY A 129 27.88 -11.20 -6.83
CA GLY A 129 28.17 -9.79 -6.54
C GLY A 129 29.66 -9.44 -6.60
N ASP A 130 30.42 -10.23 -7.34
CA ASP A 130 31.84 -10.01 -7.60
C ASP A 130 32.00 -8.97 -8.71
N ASP A 131 32.19 -7.72 -8.33
CA ASP A 131 32.25 -6.60 -9.27
C ASP A 131 33.61 -6.47 -9.98
N HIS A 132 34.61 -7.30 -9.63
CA HIS A 132 35.90 -7.30 -10.30
C HIS A 132 35.84 -8.08 -11.62
N VAL A 133 35.59 -7.38 -12.72
CA VAL A 133 35.52 -7.97 -14.06
C VAL A 133 36.93 -8.31 -14.54
N THR A 134 37.14 -9.54 -14.99
CA THR A 134 38.45 -10.03 -15.48
C THR A 134 38.46 -10.34 -16.97
N GLY A 135 37.30 -10.29 -17.62
CA GLY A 135 37.17 -10.53 -19.05
C GLY A 135 35.73 -10.42 -19.52
N ILE A 136 35.55 -10.01 -20.76
CA ILE A 136 34.24 -9.93 -21.42
C ILE A 136 34.28 -10.58 -22.80
N ALA A 137 33.13 -10.97 -23.33
CA ALA A 137 33.02 -11.47 -24.70
C ALA A 137 31.64 -11.19 -25.28
N SER A 138 31.57 -10.88 -26.58
CA SER A 138 30.29 -10.75 -27.28
C SER A 138 29.52 -12.08 -27.24
N ASP A 139 28.21 -12.02 -27.13
CA ASP A 139 27.33 -13.18 -27.29
C ASP A 139 26.87 -13.41 -28.74
N GLY A 140 27.37 -12.60 -29.68
CA GLY A 140 26.97 -12.62 -31.09
C GLY A 140 25.66 -11.89 -31.40
N ALA A 141 25.05 -11.25 -30.41
CA ALA A 141 23.87 -10.41 -30.51
C ALA A 141 24.10 -9.08 -29.76
N ASP A 142 23.06 -8.52 -29.13
CA ASP A 142 23.11 -7.25 -28.39
C ASP A 142 23.52 -7.43 -26.90
N GLY A 143 23.92 -8.63 -26.49
CA GLY A 143 24.26 -8.97 -25.10
C GLY A 143 25.77 -9.18 -24.86
N ILE A 144 26.11 -9.69 -23.67
CA ILE A 144 27.50 -9.85 -23.24
C ILE A 144 27.71 -11.02 -22.29
N TRP A 145 28.86 -11.68 -22.41
CA TRP A 145 29.41 -12.59 -21.40
C TRP A 145 30.41 -11.85 -20.54
N VAL A 146 30.35 -12.06 -19.22
CA VAL A 146 31.20 -11.38 -18.24
C VAL A 146 31.83 -12.41 -17.31
N ARG A 147 33.15 -12.36 -17.11
CA ARG A 147 33.90 -13.26 -16.23
C ARG A 147 34.45 -12.51 -15.02
N THR A 148 34.26 -13.08 -13.85
CA THR A 148 34.84 -12.65 -12.58
C THR A 148 35.57 -13.83 -11.93
N ALA A 149 36.19 -13.64 -10.77
CA ALA A 149 36.80 -14.76 -10.04
C ALA A 149 35.73 -15.73 -9.49
N SER A 150 34.56 -15.20 -9.14
CA SER A 150 33.45 -15.96 -8.54
C SER A 150 32.64 -16.76 -9.57
N GLY A 151 32.58 -16.32 -10.83
CA GLY A 151 31.83 -17.01 -11.87
C GLY A 151 31.71 -16.26 -13.19
N VAL A 152 30.77 -16.67 -14.01
CA VAL A 152 30.44 -16.06 -15.30
C VAL A 152 28.97 -15.66 -15.31
N THR A 153 28.65 -14.50 -15.87
CA THR A 153 27.28 -14.09 -16.16
C THR A 153 27.11 -13.92 -17.67
N HIS A 154 25.99 -14.39 -18.22
CA HIS A 154 25.48 -13.99 -19.53
C HIS A 154 24.34 -12.98 -19.34
N ILE A 155 24.48 -11.80 -19.93
CA ILE A 155 23.46 -10.75 -19.93
C ILE A 155 22.97 -10.60 -21.37
N ALA A 156 21.85 -11.26 -21.69
CA ALA A 156 21.16 -11.10 -22.95
C ALA A 156 20.31 -9.82 -22.94
N MET A 157 20.14 -9.20 -24.12
CA MET A 157 19.41 -7.94 -24.29
C MET A 157 18.32 -8.03 -25.38
N PRO A 158 17.42 -9.04 -25.38
CA PRO A 158 16.36 -9.12 -26.39
C PRO A 158 15.46 -7.89 -26.35
N LYS A 159 14.98 -7.46 -27.53
CA LYS A 159 13.98 -6.39 -27.60
C LYS A 159 12.60 -6.93 -27.20
N GLN A 160 11.96 -6.29 -26.23
CA GLN A 160 10.62 -6.65 -25.77
C GLN A 160 9.71 -5.41 -25.70
N THR A 161 8.45 -5.60 -26.07
CA THR A 161 7.37 -4.65 -25.81
C THR A 161 7.04 -4.58 -24.33
N MET A 162 6.40 -3.50 -23.88
CA MET A 162 5.97 -3.41 -22.48
C MET A 162 4.86 -4.42 -22.20
N GLN A 163 3.96 -4.66 -23.16
CA GLN A 163 2.98 -5.74 -23.07
C GLN A 163 3.64 -7.13 -22.86
N GLN A 164 4.73 -7.46 -23.55
CA GLN A 164 5.44 -8.74 -23.35
C GLN A 164 6.01 -8.86 -21.93
N LYS A 165 6.52 -7.78 -21.34
CA LYS A 165 6.98 -7.80 -19.93
C LYS A 165 5.83 -8.13 -18.97
N THR A 166 4.61 -7.66 -19.23
CA THR A 166 3.44 -7.98 -18.38
C THR A 166 3.15 -9.48 -18.31
N GLU A 167 3.46 -10.26 -19.34
CA GLU A 167 3.26 -11.71 -19.32
C GLU A 167 4.14 -12.40 -18.27
N THR A 168 5.36 -11.89 -18.07
CA THR A 168 6.25 -12.37 -17.00
C THR A 168 5.72 -11.98 -15.63
N TYR A 169 5.28 -10.72 -15.43
CA TYR A 169 4.69 -10.30 -14.15
C TYR A 169 3.48 -11.16 -13.76
N GLU A 170 2.56 -11.43 -14.69
CA GLU A 170 1.38 -12.27 -14.42
C GLU A 170 1.74 -13.72 -14.12
N ARG A 171 2.75 -14.27 -14.80
CA ARG A 171 3.27 -15.60 -14.48
C ARG A 171 3.79 -15.65 -13.04
N ILE A 172 4.59 -14.66 -12.64
CA ILE A 172 5.16 -14.58 -11.29
C ILE A 172 4.08 -14.34 -10.24
N VAL A 173 3.07 -13.51 -10.50
CA VAL A 173 1.92 -13.34 -9.59
C VAL A 173 1.26 -14.68 -9.30
N ARG A 174 0.94 -15.46 -10.33
CA ARG A 174 0.32 -16.78 -10.16
C ARG A 174 1.22 -17.78 -9.43
N ASP A 175 2.50 -17.82 -9.76
CA ASP A 175 3.41 -18.86 -9.27
C ASP A 175 4.03 -18.53 -7.89
N VAL A 176 4.06 -17.24 -7.50
CA VAL A 176 4.80 -16.73 -6.33
C VAL A 176 3.95 -15.89 -5.36
N HIS A 177 2.98 -15.11 -5.84
CA HIS A 177 2.30 -14.11 -5.00
C HIS A 177 0.86 -14.47 -4.62
N ASP A 178 0.12 -15.21 -5.45
CA ASP A 178 -1.30 -15.51 -5.21
C ASP A 178 -1.50 -16.35 -3.93
N ARG A 179 -2.04 -15.68 -2.91
CA ARG A 179 -2.51 -16.27 -1.66
C ARG A 179 -4.02 -16.19 -1.59
N ARG A 180 -4.71 -17.08 -2.31
CA ARG A 180 -6.19 -17.11 -2.36
C ARG A 180 -6.76 -15.82 -2.98
N GLY A 181 -6.10 -15.34 -4.03
CA GLY A 181 -6.42 -14.10 -4.74
C GLY A 181 -5.76 -12.85 -4.15
N MET A 182 -5.18 -12.92 -2.95
CA MET A 182 -4.36 -11.84 -2.39
C MET A 182 -2.99 -11.82 -3.07
N VAL A 183 -2.50 -10.62 -3.40
CA VAL A 183 -1.21 -10.41 -4.06
C VAL A 183 -0.38 -9.44 -3.26
N SER A 184 0.71 -9.94 -2.67
CA SER A 184 1.70 -9.15 -1.94
C SER A 184 3.10 -9.76 -2.10
N SER A 185 4.13 -9.09 -1.58
CA SER A 185 5.52 -9.52 -1.64
C SER A 185 5.68 -10.90 -0.99
N SER A 186 6.44 -11.79 -1.62
CA SER A 186 6.58 -13.19 -1.19
C SER A 186 8.02 -13.66 -1.28
N SER A 187 8.38 -14.62 -0.42
CA SER A 187 9.58 -15.42 -0.61
C SER A 187 9.41 -16.37 -1.79
N PHE A 188 10.47 -16.61 -2.56
CA PHE A 188 10.47 -17.60 -3.64
C PHE A 188 11.57 -18.64 -3.48
N SER A 189 11.37 -19.77 -4.14
CA SER A 189 12.40 -20.72 -4.54
C SER A 189 12.35 -20.92 -6.05
N PHE A 190 13.50 -21.18 -6.66
CA PHE A 190 13.66 -21.40 -8.09
C PHE A 190 14.44 -22.70 -8.34
N ALA A 191 13.93 -23.53 -9.25
CA ALA A 191 14.59 -24.74 -9.71
C ALA A 191 14.45 -24.90 -11.23
N ASP A 192 15.51 -25.37 -11.89
CA ASP A 192 15.46 -25.84 -13.26
C ASP A 192 15.97 -27.29 -13.30
N PRO A 193 15.12 -28.29 -13.57
CA PRO A 193 15.51 -29.69 -13.55
C PRO A 193 16.45 -30.08 -14.70
N THR A 194 16.64 -29.19 -15.69
CA THR A 194 17.50 -29.41 -16.85
C THR A 194 18.85 -28.71 -16.73
N ALA A 195 19.01 -27.80 -15.77
CA ALA A 195 20.26 -27.07 -15.55
C ALA A 195 21.28 -27.88 -14.74
N GLU A 196 22.55 -27.71 -15.06
CA GLU A 196 23.65 -28.19 -14.20
C GLU A 196 23.64 -27.46 -12.85
N ALA A 197 24.02 -28.15 -11.78
CA ALA A 197 24.18 -27.52 -10.48
C ALA A 197 25.18 -26.34 -10.54
N GLY A 198 24.76 -25.17 -10.06
CA GLY A 198 25.55 -23.93 -10.16
C GLY A 198 25.22 -23.06 -11.38
N VAL A 199 24.27 -23.48 -12.23
CA VAL A 199 23.70 -22.65 -13.30
C VAL A 199 22.29 -22.21 -12.92
N VAL A 200 22.01 -20.91 -13.02
CA VAL A 200 20.66 -20.36 -12.78
C VAL A 200 20.27 -19.45 -13.94
N ASN A 201 19.20 -19.82 -14.65
CA ASN A 201 18.60 -19.03 -15.71
C ASN A 201 17.11 -18.82 -15.40
N TYR A 202 16.73 -17.64 -14.90
CA TYR A 202 15.33 -17.33 -14.60
C TYR A 202 14.43 -17.30 -15.85
N ASN A 203 15.01 -17.15 -17.04
CA ASN A 203 14.33 -17.14 -18.34
C ASN A 203 14.18 -18.54 -18.94
N SER A 204 14.64 -19.59 -18.24
CA SER A 204 14.50 -20.95 -18.72
C SER A 204 13.01 -21.32 -18.84
N PRO A 205 12.56 -21.87 -19.98
CA PRO A 205 11.20 -22.38 -20.13
C PRO A 205 10.93 -23.63 -19.27
N LYS A 206 11.97 -24.22 -18.65
CA LYS A 206 11.87 -25.32 -17.69
C LYS A 206 12.08 -24.86 -16.24
N GLY A 207 12.38 -23.58 -16.04
CA GLY A 207 12.49 -22.97 -14.72
C GLY A 207 11.13 -22.96 -14.01
N ILE A 208 11.15 -23.31 -12.73
CA ILE A 208 9.97 -23.39 -11.87
C ILE A 208 10.21 -22.47 -10.69
N PHE A 209 9.37 -21.44 -10.58
CA PHE A 209 9.25 -20.65 -9.36
C PHE A 209 8.21 -21.32 -8.44
N SER A 210 8.49 -21.33 -7.14
CA SER A 210 7.57 -21.78 -6.11
C SER A 210 7.67 -20.92 -4.87
N SER A 211 6.61 -20.90 -4.07
CA SER A 211 6.52 -20.10 -2.85
C SER A 211 5.54 -20.72 -1.86
N VAL A 212 5.58 -20.23 -0.61
CA VAL A 212 4.49 -20.37 0.35
C VAL A 212 4.09 -18.95 0.73
N PRO A 213 3.19 -18.30 -0.02
CA PRO A 213 2.79 -16.92 0.23
C PRO A 213 2.24 -16.79 1.64
N ALA A 214 2.70 -15.78 2.37
CA ALA A 214 2.26 -15.50 3.73
C ALA A 214 1.35 -14.27 3.75
N THR A 215 0.67 -14.04 4.88
CA THR A 215 -0.07 -12.79 5.08
C THR A 215 0.88 -11.60 5.19
N SER A 216 0.50 -10.48 4.57
CA SER A 216 1.11 -9.17 4.74
C SER A 216 0.21 -8.27 5.59
N ASP A 217 0.81 -7.26 6.21
CA ASP A 217 0.07 -6.22 6.92
C ASP A 217 -0.75 -5.36 5.95
N ASN A 218 -0.38 -5.22 4.69
CA ASN A 218 -1.12 -4.39 3.72
C ASN A 218 -1.72 -5.26 2.59
N ASP A 219 -2.23 -6.45 2.92
CA ASP A 219 -2.71 -7.41 1.92
C ASP A 219 -3.84 -6.84 1.06
N GLY A 220 -4.77 -6.08 1.65
CA GLY A 220 -5.89 -5.48 0.91
C GLY A 220 -5.43 -4.39 -0.05
N LEU A 221 -4.56 -3.47 0.40
CA LEU A 221 -3.97 -2.40 -0.42
C LEU A 221 -3.19 -2.96 -1.61
N TRP A 222 -2.25 -3.88 -1.39
CA TRP A 222 -1.44 -4.43 -2.47
C TRP A 222 -2.28 -5.21 -3.48
N THR A 223 -3.28 -5.94 -2.99
CA THR A 223 -4.23 -6.66 -3.84
C THR A 223 -5.14 -5.71 -4.60
N ALA A 224 -5.55 -4.59 -4.00
CA ALA A 224 -6.35 -3.56 -4.65
C ALA A 224 -5.60 -2.94 -5.84
N MET A 225 -4.32 -2.62 -5.68
CA MET A 225 -3.48 -2.13 -6.79
C MET A 225 -3.40 -3.14 -7.94
N TYR A 226 -3.17 -4.42 -7.62
CA TYR A 226 -3.15 -5.49 -8.62
C TYR A 226 -4.50 -5.61 -9.33
N ALA A 227 -5.60 -5.65 -8.58
CA ALA A 227 -6.95 -5.74 -9.11
C ALA A 227 -7.27 -4.57 -10.05
N MET A 228 -6.93 -3.33 -9.66
CA MET A 228 -7.09 -2.16 -10.52
C MET A 228 -6.29 -2.28 -11.83
N GLY A 229 -5.04 -2.76 -11.76
CA GLY A 229 -4.22 -3.02 -12.94
C GLY A 229 -4.86 -4.02 -13.89
N GLU A 230 -5.36 -5.14 -13.37
CA GLU A 230 -6.04 -6.17 -14.17
C GLU A 230 -7.40 -5.71 -14.72
N ILE A 231 -8.11 -4.83 -14.01
CA ILE A 231 -9.33 -4.19 -14.54
C ILE A 231 -8.96 -3.32 -15.75
N PHE A 232 -7.93 -2.48 -15.65
CA PHE A 232 -7.49 -1.66 -16.78
C PHE A 232 -6.92 -2.50 -17.91
N ARG A 233 -6.24 -3.61 -17.62
CA ARG A 233 -5.82 -4.60 -18.62
C ARG A 233 -7.03 -5.16 -19.37
N TYR A 234 -8.03 -5.64 -18.65
CA TYR A 234 -9.25 -6.19 -19.23
C TYR A 234 -9.90 -5.18 -20.19
N LYS A 235 -10.04 -3.92 -19.78
CA LYS A 235 -10.61 -2.86 -20.63
C LYS A 235 -9.74 -2.51 -21.82
N SER A 236 -8.44 -2.40 -21.63
CA SER A 236 -7.49 -2.07 -22.71
C SER A 236 -7.47 -3.16 -23.79
N LEU A 237 -7.52 -4.44 -23.40
CA LEU A 237 -7.54 -5.56 -24.36
C LEU A 237 -8.87 -5.63 -25.12
N GLN A 238 -10.01 -5.38 -24.45
CA GLN A 238 -11.31 -5.28 -25.13
C GLN A 238 -11.30 -4.18 -26.21
N GLU A 239 -10.70 -3.03 -25.89
CA GLU A 239 -10.60 -1.93 -26.84
C GLU A 239 -9.62 -2.24 -27.98
N GLN A 240 -8.45 -2.80 -27.66
CA GLN A 240 -7.42 -3.15 -28.62
C GLN A 240 -7.91 -4.18 -29.65
N TYR A 241 -8.62 -5.21 -29.23
CA TYR A 241 -9.10 -6.29 -30.11
C TYR A 241 -10.49 -6.00 -30.70
N GLY A 242 -11.23 -5.04 -30.14
CA GLY A 242 -12.53 -4.63 -30.63
C GLY A 242 -13.62 -5.68 -30.44
N PRO A 243 -14.73 -5.59 -31.19
CA PRO A 243 -15.92 -6.41 -30.96
C PRO A 243 -15.82 -7.87 -31.45
N ASN A 244 -14.81 -8.21 -32.26
CA ASN A 244 -14.66 -9.54 -32.87
C ASN A 244 -13.23 -10.09 -32.67
N PRO A 245 -12.78 -10.30 -31.41
CA PRO A 245 -11.49 -10.90 -31.14
C PRO A 245 -11.41 -12.33 -31.67
N ASP A 246 -10.22 -12.76 -32.09
CA ASP A 246 -9.96 -14.18 -32.38
C ASP A 246 -9.93 -15.03 -31.09
N GLU A 247 -9.71 -16.34 -31.24
CA GLU A 247 -9.71 -17.27 -30.12
C GLU A 247 -8.61 -16.97 -29.08
N ALA A 248 -7.41 -16.61 -29.53
CA ALA A 248 -6.29 -16.31 -28.64
C ALA A 248 -6.50 -14.98 -27.90
N GLN A 249 -7.01 -13.97 -28.61
CA GLN A 249 -7.37 -12.66 -28.06
C GLN A 249 -8.52 -12.78 -27.06
N THR A 250 -9.53 -13.60 -27.36
CA THR A 250 -10.64 -13.90 -26.44
C THR A 250 -10.12 -14.56 -25.16
N ALA A 251 -9.20 -15.53 -25.29
CA ALA A 251 -8.59 -16.19 -24.15
C ALA A 251 -7.76 -15.21 -23.29
N GLU A 252 -7.07 -14.24 -23.90
CA GLU A 252 -6.34 -13.21 -23.17
C GLU A 252 -7.27 -12.26 -22.41
N ILE A 253 -8.33 -11.76 -23.06
CA ILE A 253 -9.36 -10.94 -22.42
C ILE A 253 -9.97 -11.69 -21.22
N GLN A 254 -10.26 -12.99 -21.38
CA GLN A 254 -10.84 -13.79 -20.30
C GLN A 254 -9.85 -14.01 -19.15
N LYS A 255 -8.55 -14.16 -19.42
CA LYS A 255 -7.52 -14.24 -18.37
C LYS A 255 -7.48 -12.96 -17.53
N ALA A 256 -7.45 -11.79 -18.19
CA ALA A 256 -7.47 -10.49 -17.50
C ALA A 256 -8.76 -10.31 -16.67
N LYS A 257 -9.93 -10.66 -17.24
CA LYS A 257 -11.22 -10.65 -16.52
C LYS A 257 -11.16 -11.54 -15.27
N ASN A 258 -10.68 -12.77 -15.41
CA ASN A 258 -10.61 -13.72 -14.29
C ASN A 258 -9.67 -13.24 -13.18
N ALA A 259 -8.51 -12.67 -13.54
CA ALA A 259 -7.56 -12.11 -12.58
C ALA A 259 -8.18 -10.91 -11.84
N ALA A 260 -8.79 -9.98 -12.56
CA ALA A 260 -9.50 -8.82 -11.99
C ALA A 260 -10.61 -9.25 -11.01
N VAL A 261 -11.44 -10.23 -11.40
CA VAL A 261 -12.53 -10.77 -10.56
C VAL A 261 -11.99 -11.43 -9.31
N ARG A 262 -10.98 -12.29 -9.45
CA ARG A 262 -10.39 -13.05 -8.35
C ARG A 262 -9.78 -12.11 -7.30
N ALA A 263 -8.99 -11.13 -7.75
CA ALA A 263 -8.37 -10.16 -6.85
C ALA A 263 -9.42 -9.23 -6.19
N THR A 264 -10.45 -8.81 -6.94
CA THR A 264 -11.56 -8.02 -6.37
C THR A 264 -12.33 -8.80 -5.30
N LYS A 265 -12.61 -10.09 -5.55
CA LYS A 265 -13.20 -10.99 -4.55
C LYS A 265 -12.33 -11.13 -3.30
N ALA A 266 -11.01 -11.22 -3.49
CA ALA A 266 -10.06 -11.32 -2.37
C ALA A 266 -10.10 -10.08 -1.48
N VAL A 267 -10.18 -8.87 -2.04
CA VAL A 267 -10.34 -7.65 -1.22
C VAL A 267 -11.71 -7.61 -0.54
N LEU A 268 -12.79 -7.92 -1.26
CA LEU A 268 -14.16 -7.90 -0.69
C LEU A 268 -14.31 -8.86 0.50
N VAL A 269 -13.70 -10.04 0.46
CA VAL A 269 -13.85 -11.04 1.55
C VAL A 269 -13.33 -10.53 2.89
N LEU A 270 -12.40 -9.57 2.92
CA LEU A 270 -11.87 -8.97 4.14
C LEU A 270 -12.95 -8.31 5.00
N SER A 271 -14.05 -7.86 4.40
CA SER A 271 -15.20 -7.29 5.11
C SER A 271 -16.10 -8.35 5.75
N TYR A 272 -15.88 -9.63 5.43
CA TYR A 272 -16.70 -10.76 5.89
C TYR A 272 -15.95 -11.72 6.82
N VAL A 273 -14.62 -11.82 6.75
CA VAL A 273 -13.85 -12.80 7.54
C VAL A 273 -13.99 -12.62 9.07
N SER A 274 -14.26 -11.39 9.52
CA SER A 274 -14.54 -11.09 10.93
C SER A 274 -15.93 -11.57 11.36
N GLY A 275 -16.85 -11.71 10.40
CA GLY A 275 -18.26 -12.02 10.63
C GLY A 275 -19.03 -10.95 11.41
N ARG A 276 -18.47 -9.74 11.59
CA ARG A 276 -19.11 -8.65 12.33
C ARG A 276 -20.36 -8.12 11.63
N GLY A 277 -20.39 -8.18 10.30
CA GLY A 277 -21.47 -7.68 9.45
C GLY A 277 -21.78 -6.19 9.60
N ASN A 278 -20.85 -5.42 10.16
CA ASN A 278 -20.97 -3.97 10.31
C ASN A 278 -20.08 -3.22 9.31
N GLY A 279 -19.45 -3.92 8.36
CA GLY A 279 -18.53 -3.32 7.39
C GLY A 279 -17.08 -3.19 7.86
N PHE A 280 -16.70 -3.75 9.01
CA PHE A 280 -15.30 -3.78 9.46
C PHE A 280 -14.43 -4.59 8.47
N PRO A 281 -13.48 -3.96 7.75
CA PRO A 281 -12.54 -4.67 6.90
C PRO A 281 -11.38 -5.17 7.75
N SER A 282 -11.24 -6.49 7.86
CA SER A 282 -10.03 -7.08 8.46
C SER A 282 -8.84 -6.76 7.58
N ARG A 283 -7.71 -6.39 8.18
CA ARG A 283 -6.47 -6.09 7.46
C ARG A 283 -5.89 -7.30 6.73
N SER A 284 -6.00 -8.47 7.34
CA SER A 284 -5.76 -9.74 6.66
C SER A 284 -6.35 -10.93 7.43
N TYR A 285 -6.17 -12.13 6.90
CA TYR A 285 -6.56 -13.39 7.51
C TYR A 285 -5.61 -14.54 7.15
N MET A 286 -5.60 -15.55 8.01
CA MET A 286 -4.94 -16.84 7.84
C MET A 286 -5.93 -17.98 8.11
N LEU A 287 -5.66 -19.13 7.52
CA LEU A 287 -6.20 -20.39 7.98
C LEU A 287 -5.41 -20.86 9.20
N THR A 288 -6.07 -21.52 10.15
CA THR A 288 -5.44 -22.17 11.34
C THR A 288 -4.31 -23.14 10.98
N SER A 289 -4.32 -23.69 9.76
CA SER A 289 -3.29 -24.59 9.24
C SER A 289 -2.01 -23.88 8.79
N GLU A 290 -2.06 -22.57 8.53
CA GLU A 290 -0.90 -21.78 8.11
C GLU A 290 0.09 -21.58 9.26
N TYR A 291 1.39 -21.62 8.97
CA TYR A 291 2.45 -21.54 9.98
C TYR A 291 2.31 -20.34 10.93
N GLY A 292 1.92 -19.17 10.41
CA GLY A 292 1.72 -17.97 11.21
C GLY A 292 0.58 -18.09 12.24
N ALA A 293 -0.46 -18.88 11.94
CA ALA A 293 -1.62 -19.10 12.80
C ALA A 293 -1.45 -20.27 13.77
N GLN A 294 -0.51 -21.18 13.53
CA GLN A 294 -0.26 -22.35 14.38
C GLN A 294 0.11 -21.97 15.82
N THR A 295 -0.30 -22.80 16.77
CA THR A 295 0.00 -22.70 18.20
C THR A 295 0.63 -23.99 18.72
N LYS A 296 1.41 -23.89 19.79
CA LYS A 296 2.23 -25.01 20.33
C LYS A 296 1.46 -26.29 20.67
N ASP A 297 0.25 -26.18 21.19
CA ASP A 297 -0.61 -27.31 21.56
C ASP A 297 -1.93 -27.33 20.77
N GLU A 298 -1.98 -26.62 19.63
CA GLU A 298 -3.15 -26.46 18.75
C GLU A 298 -4.38 -25.81 19.42
N THR A 299 -4.26 -25.36 20.68
CA THR A 299 -5.34 -24.65 21.37
C THR A 299 -5.25 -23.15 21.16
N ILE A 300 -6.37 -22.48 21.38
CA ILE A 300 -6.50 -21.02 21.33
C ILE A 300 -5.86 -20.29 22.52
N TYR A 301 -5.48 -21.05 23.55
CA TYR A 301 -4.83 -20.54 24.76
C TYR A 301 -3.32 -20.44 24.60
N SER A 302 -2.74 -21.15 23.63
CA SER A 302 -1.31 -21.16 23.37
C SER A 302 -0.85 -19.97 22.54
N PHE A 303 0.42 -19.61 22.74
CA PHE A 303 1.09 -18.56 21.98
C PHE A 303 1.15 -18.91 20.47
N GLN A 304 0.76 -17.96 19.63
CA GLN A 304 0.76 -18.04 18.17
C GLN A 304 2.08 -17.56 17.57
N ASN A 305 2.53 -18.16 16.46
CA ASN A 305 3.81 -17.85 15.82
C ASN A 305 3.90 -16.41 15.28
N GLN A 306 2.84 -15.90 14.65
CA GLN A 306 2.81 -14.54 14.11
C GLN A 306 2.24 -13.53 15.12
N SER A 307 2.98 -12.42 15.34
CA SER A 307 2.49 -11.29 16.13
C SER A 307 1.40 -10.49 15.42
N GLY A 308 0.83 -9.51 16.10
CA GLY A 308 -0.30 -8.69 15.63
C GLY A 308 -1.55 -8.93 16.46
N PHE A 309 -2.61 -8.18 16.19
CA PHE A 309 -3.88 -8.34 16.89
C PHE A 309 -4.82 -9.26 16.11
N TRP A 310 -4.88 -10.53 16.51
CA TRP A 310 -5.59 -11.57 15.77
C TRP A 310 -6.73 -12.18 16.59
N PHE A 311 -7.81 -12.57 15.93
CA PHE A 311 -8.94 -13.29 16.50
C PHE A 311 -9.20 -14.55 15.70
N GLN A 312 -9.70 -15.58 16.36
CA GLN A 312 -10.23 -16.76 15.68
C GLN A 312 -11.73 -16.88 15.94
N ASN A 313 -12.48 -17.20 14.90
CA ASN A 313 -13.92 -17.42 15.00
C ASN A 313 -14.26 -18.77 15.64
N ILE A 314 -15.32 -18.80 16.43
CA ILE A 314 -15.93 -19.98 17.06
C ILE A 314 -17.44 -19.89 16.81
N VAL A 315 -17.96 -20.71 15.90
CA VAL A 315 -19.36 -20.69 15.45
C VAL A 315 -20.00 -22.07 15.53
N GLY A 316 -21.30 -22.12 15.80
CA GLY A 316 -22.09 -23.36 15.90
C GLY A 316 -22.89 -23.47 17.20
N GLU A 317 -23.76 -24.48 17.29
CA GLU A 317 -24.70 -24.65 18.41
C GLU A 317 -24.01 -24.82 19.78
N ASP A 318 -22.80 -25.36 19.79
CA ASP A 318 -22.00 -25.59 21.00
C ASP A 318 -21.08 -24.41 21.37
N ALA A 319 -21.14 -23.28 20.66
CA ALA A 319 -20.28 -22.13 20.88
C ALA A 319 -20.67 -21.35 22.15
N VAL A 320 -20.09 -21.72 23.29
CA VAL A 320 -20.25 -20.98 24.55
C VAL A 320 -19.14 -19.93 24.70
N ASN A 321 -19.51 -18.65 24.81
CA ASN A 321 -18.56 -17.57 25.01
C ASN A 321 -18.01 -17.56 26.45
N PRO A 322 -16.69 -17.70 26.67
CA PRO A 322 -16.11 -17.81 28.00
C PRO A 322 -15.92 -16.48 28.74
N ASN A 323 -15.91 -15.34 28.04
CA ASN A 323 -15.49 -14.05 28.61
C ASN A 323 -16.52 -12.92 28.49
N GLY A 324 -17.67 -13.16 27.86
CA GLY A 324 -18.68 -12.14 27.60
C GLY A 324 -18.27 -11.18 26.47
N ILE A 325 -19.22 -10.36 26.02
CA ILE A 325 -19.07 -9.47 24.86
C ILE A 325 -19.33 -8.03 25.30
N ILE A 326 -18.46 -7.11 24.86
CA ILE A 326 -18.64 -5.67 25.06
C ILE A 326 -19.97 -5.23 24.45
N PRO A 327 -20.88 -4.57 25.20
CA PRO A 327 -22.19 -4.18 24.70
C PRO A 327 -22.16 -3.33 23.43
N SER A 328 -21.22 -2.38 23.31
CA SER A 328 -21.09 -1.51 22.12
C SER A 328 -20.76 -2.29 20.84
N LEU A 329 -20.19 -3.50 20.96
CA LEU A 329 -19.92 -4.38 19.84
C LEU A 329 -21.14 -5.21 19.43
N LYS A 330 -22.21 -5.23 20.23
CA LYS A 330 -23.43 -5.97 19.92
C LYS A 330 -24.31 -5.19 18.95
N LYS A 331 -24.97 -5.92 18.05
CA LYS A 331 -26.06 -5.40 17.23
C LYS A 331 -27.38 -5.51 18.00
N GLU A 332 -28.13 -4.42 18.04
CA GLU A 332 -29.43 -4.39 18.70
C GLU A 332 -30.41 -5.36 18.03
N GLY A 333 -31.08 -6.20 18.82
CA GLY A 333 -32.10 -7.14 18.34
C GLY A 333 -31.59 -8.31 17.47
N VAL A 334 -30.28 -8.51 17.36
CA VAL A 334 -29.68 -9.61 16.58
C VAL A 334 -28.86 -10.51 17.50
N GLU A 335 -29.23 -11.79 17.54
CA GLU A 335 -28.45 -12.80 18.26
C GLU A 335 -27.22 -13.23 17.45
N PRO A 336 -26.01 -13.25 18.06
CA PRO A 336 -24.81 -13.76 17.39
C PRO A 336 -24.94 -15.25 17.05
N ILE A 337 -24.37 -15.65 15.91
CA ILE A 337 -24.22 -17.07 15.52
C ILE A 337 -22.99 -17.74 16.16
N GLY A 338 -22.22 -16.96 16.91
CA GLY A 338 -20.98 -17.37 17.58
C GLY A 338 -20.21 -16.15 18.09
N TYR A 339 -18.92 -16.36 18.37
CA TYR A 339 -18.01 -15.31 18.81
C TYR A 339 -16.62 -15.52 18.21
N SER A 340 -15.83 -14.46 18.12
CA SER A 340 -14.39 -14.55 17.89
C SER A 340 -13.67 -14.28 19.21
N ILE A 341 -12.51 -14.91 19.43
CA ILE A 341 -11.69 -14.69 20.62
C ILE A 341 -10.26 -14.32 20.23
N ALA A 342 -9.69 -13.35 20.93
CA ALA A 342 -8.34 -12.85 20.68
C ALA A 342 -7.30 -13.97 20.87
N ARG A 343 -6.42 -14.15 19.91
CA ARG A 343 -5.30 -15.11 19.96
C ARG A 343 -4.19 -14.57 20.86
N VAL A 344 -3.46 -15.48 21.49
CA VAL A 344 -2.31 -15.10 22.33
C VAL A 344 -1.12 -14.76 21.43
N THR A 345 -0.86 -13.47 21.24
CA THR A 345 0.26 -12.96 20.46
C THR A 345 1.08 -11.97 21.27
N LYS A 346 2.27 -11.59 20.78
CA LYS A 346 3.08 -10.54 21.42
C LYS A 346 2.31 -9.21 21.50
N ASP A 347 1.70 -8.77 20.40
CA ASP A 347 1.00 -7.47 20.37
C ASP A 347 -0.24 -7.45 21.29
N ALA A 348 -1.04 -8.52 21.31
CA ALA A 348 -2.24 -8.59 22.14
C ALA A 348 -1.94 -8.56 23.66
N GLN A 349 -0.71 -8.88 24.06
CA GLN A 349 -0.23 -8.89 25.44
C GLN A 349 0.62 -7.69 25.82
N ASN A 350 1.17 -6.94 24.85
CA ASN A 350 2.24 -5.97 25.13
C ASN A 350 2.12 -4.63 24.37
N LYS A 351 1.20 -4.47 23.42
CA LYS A 351 1.11 -3.23 22.63
C LYS A 351 0.37 -2.12 23.40
N LYS A 352 1.14 -1.23 24.01
CA LYS A 352 0.68 -0.18 24.95
C LYS A 352 0.21 1.14 24.32
N GLY A 353 0.66 1.44 23.10
CA GLY A 353 0.36 2.69 22.40
C GLY A 353 1.09 3.94 22.94
N SER A 354 1.22 4.94 22.08
CA SER A 354 1.64 6.33 22.32
C SER A 354 0.44 7.24 22.58
N ARG A 355 0.67 8.39 23.24
CA ARG A 355 -0.36 9.40 23.47
C ARG A 355 -0.79 10.09 22.15
N LEU A 356 -2.09 10.31 21.99
CA LEU A 356 -2.78 10.82 20.80
C LEU A 356 -3.03 12.32 20.86
N PHE A 357 -3.47 12.79 22.04
CA PHE A 357 -3.94 14.15 22.27
C PHE A 357 -3.05 14.82 23.32
N PRO A 358 -2.25 15.83 22.93
CA PRO A 358 -1.49 16.65 23.87
C PRO A 358 -2.37 17.27 24.96
N SER A 359 -3.63 17.60 24.67
CA SER A 359 -4.56 18.20 25.65
C SER A 359 -5.25 17.19 26.58
N GLY A 360 -5.22 15.88 26.27
CA GLY A 360 -6.16 14.91 26.85
C GLY A 360 -5.88 14.40 28.27
N GLY A 361 -4.66 14.58 28.82
CA GLY A 361 -4.23 13.92 30.06
C GLY A 361 -3.98 12.40 29.91
N THR A 362 -4.11 11.64 31.01
CA THR A 362 -3.77 10.20 31.11
C THR A 362 -4.95 9.24 30.87
N ASP A 363 -6.08 9.72 30.34
CA ASP A 363 -7.20 8.86 29.95
C ASP A 363 -6.73 7.81 28.92
N VAL A 364 -7.17 6.56 29.09
CA VAL A 364 -6.91 5.44 28.18
C VAL A 364 -7.37 5.72 26.74
N MET A 365 -8.35 6.61 26.54
CA MET A 365 -8.79 7.05 25.22
C MET A 365 -7.79 7.97 24.52
N ASN A 366 -6.82 8.51 25.26
CA ASN A 366 -5.74 9.33 24.70
C ASN A 366 -4.55 8.50 24.24
N TYR A 367 -4.60 7.16 24.23
CA TYR A 367 -3.48 6.34 23.78
C TYR A 367 -3.84 5.52 22.54
N ASN A 368 -2.89 5.38 21.60
CA ASN A 368 -3.02 4.57 20.39
C ASN A 368 -2.61 3.11 20.66
N GLY A 369 -3.30 2.44 21.58
CA GLY A 369 -2.95 1.10 22.04
C GLY A 369 -4.10 0.11 21.97
N LEU A 370 -3.75 -1.18 22.18
CA LEU A 370 -4.74 -2.23 22.37
C LEU A 370 -5.14 -2.28 23.84
N GLY A 371 -6.19 -1.58 24.24
CA GLY A 371 -6.68 -1.61 25.61
C GLY A 371 -8.18 -1.34 25.68
N LEU A 372 -8.88 -1.95 26.62
CA LEU A 372 -10.33 -1.74 26.78
C LEU A 372 -10.67 -0.33 27.28
N SER A 373 -11.85 0.16 26.92
CA SER A 373 -12.41 1.39 27.53
C SER A 373 -12.92 1.08 28.94
N GLN A 374 -13.06 2.10 29.78
CA GLN A 374 -13.63 1.92 31.13
C GLN A 374 -15.06 1.35 31.06
N GLU A 375 -15.87 1.83 30.11
CA GLU A 375 -17.22 1.30 29.88
C GLU A 375 -17.22 -0.20 29.53
N ALA A 376 -16.30 -0.63 28.65
CA ALA A 376 -16.16 -2.04 28.31
C ALA A 376 -15.74 -2.89 29.52
N ILE A 377 -14.84 -2.37 30.36
CA ILE A 377 -14.42 -3.00 31.61
C ILE A 377 -15.60 -3.17 32.56
N ASP A 378 -16.36 -2.09 32.78
CA ASP A 378 -17.51 -2.07 33.69
C ASP A 378 -18.58 -3.07 33.25
N ALA A 379 -18.94 -3.07 31.96
CA ALA A 379 -19.93 -3.98 31.39
C ALA A 379 -19.51 -5.45 31.50
N LEU A 380 -18.24 -5.78 31.22
CA LEU A 380 -17.75 -7.15 31.36
C LEU A 380 -17.70 -7.58 32.84
N ASN A 381 -17.48 -6.65 33.77
CA ASN A 381 -17.43 -6.95 35.20
C ASN A 381 -18.78 -7.30 35.82
N GLU A 382 -19.91 -6.95 35.19
CA GLU A 382 -21.25 -7.28 35.70
C GLU A 382 -21.47 -8.79 35.86
N SER A 383 -20.91 -9.60 34.96
CA SER A 383 -21.06 -11.07 34.98
C SER A 383 -19.84 -11.81 35.54
N ARG A 384 -18.77 -11.10 35.91
CA ARG A 384 -17.49 -11.72 36.33
C ARG A 384 -17.41 -11.88 37.85
N PRO A 385 -16.97 -13.04 38.36
CA PRO A 385 -16.83 -13.28 39.78
C PRO A 385 -15.67 -12.46 40.39
N ASP A 386 -15.71 -12.25 41.70
CA ASP A 386 -14.60 -11.63 42.44
C ASP A 386 -13.30 -12.43 42.25
N GLY A 387 -12.17 -11.73 42.09
CA GLY A 387 -10.89 -12.32 41.71
C GLY A 387 -10.69 -12.47 40.20
N GLN A 388 -11.71 -12.14 39.39
CA GLN A 388 -11.62 -12.13 37.92
C GLN A 388 -12.06 -10.78 37.33
N LYS A 389 -12.26 -9.74 38.14
CA LYS A 389 -12.73 -8.44 37.66
C LYS A 389 -11.63 -7.69 36.92
N LEU A 390 -11.93 -7.26 35.70
CA LEU A 390 -11.07 -6.46 34.84
C LEU A 390 -10.86 -5.07 35.45
N GLY A 391 -9.65 -4.51 35.34
CA GLY A 391 -9.29 -3.20 35.89
C GLY A 391 -9.09 -3.16 37.41
N ILE A 392 -9.51 -4.21 38.12
CA ILE A 392 -9.31 -4.38 39.57
C ILE A 392 -8.34 -5.53 39.83
N ASP A 393 -8.77 -6.76 39.54
CA ASP A 393 -8.00 -7.99 39.76
C ASP A 393 -7.10 -8.35 38.57
N ILE A 394 -7.58 -8.05 37.35
CA ILE A 394 -6.93 -8.38 36.07
C ILE A 394 -6.61 -7.09 35.33
N LYS A 395 -5.33 -6.72 35.28
CA LYS A 395 -4.79 -5.51 34.63
C LYS A 395 -3.27 -5.60 34.48
N THR A 396 -2.65 -4.73 33.70
CA THR A 396 -1.19 -4.69 33.54
C THR A 396 -0.68 -3.25 33.52
N ILE A 397 0.57 -3.05 33.93
CA ILE A 397 1.22 -1.74 33.94
C ILE A 397 1.71 -1.43 32.52
N VAL A 398 1.20 -0.33 31.97
CA VAL A 398 1.57 0.13 30.62
C VAL A 398 2.57 1.28 30.68
N GLU A 399 2.44 2.17 31.66
CA GLU A 399 3.28 3.35 31.82
C GLU A 399 3.48 3.65 33.31
N VAL A 400 4.48 4.44 33.65
CA VAL A 400 4.66 5.02 34.98
C VAL A 400 4.77 6.54 34.81
N VAL A 401 3.76 7.28 35.28
CA VAL A 401 3.71 8.75 35.21
C VAL A 401 3.89 9.28 36.62
N ASP A 402 4.87 10.17 36.83
CA ASP A 402 5.19 10.75 38.15
C ASP A 402 5.39 9.71 39.26
N GLY A 403 5.98 8.56 38.91
CA GLY A 403 6.21 7.45 39.82
C GLY A 403 4.96 6.62 40.16
N GLN A 404 3.81 6.89 39.53
CA GLN A 404 2.57 6.12 39.69
C GLN A 404 2.33 5.21 38.47
N PRO A 405 2.04 3.92 38.66
CA PRO A 405 1.74 3.01 37.56
C PRO A 405 0.38 3.33 36.93
N VAL A 406 0.36 3.45 35.60
CA VAL A 406 -0.84 3.49 34.77
C VAL A 406 -1.20 2.06 34.40
N TYR A 407 -2.40 1.64 34.79
CA TYR A 407 -2.92 0.31 34.50
C TYR A 407 -3.87 0.30 33.30
N GLN A 408 -3.79 -0.74 32.48
CA GLN A 408 -4.77 -1.03 31.43
C GLN A 408 -5.17 -2.51 31.42
N VAL A 409 -6.31 -2.81 30.79
CA VAL A 409 -6.73 -4.16 30.45
C VAL A 409 -6.47 -4.37 28.95
N LEU A 410 -5.39 -5.07 28.62
CA LEU A 410 -5.04 -5.43 27.25
C LEU A 410 -5.93 -6.57 26.74
N PRO A 411 -6.03 -6.81 25.42
CA PRO A 411 -6.87 -7.86 24.87
C PRO A 411 -6.54 -9.27 25.36
N VAL A 412 -5.28 -9.51 25.75
CA VAL A 412 -4.86 -10.75 26.40
C VAL A 412 -4.09 -10.42 27.67
N ILE A 413 -4.56 -10.94 28.80
CA ILE A 413 -3.84 -10.87 30.08
C ILE A 413 -3.58 -12.30 30.56
N THR A 414 -2.32 -12.59 30.85
CA THR A 414 -1.86 -13.87 31.41
C THR A 414 -1.51 -13.74 32.89
N ALA A 415 -1.28 -14.87 33.55
CA ALA A 415 -0.78 -14.88 34.94
C ALA A 415 0.55 -14.14 35.10
N ALA A 416 1.43 -14.17 34.09
CA ALA A 416 2.73 -13.49 34.14
C ALA A 416 2.64 -11.98 33.93
N THR A 417 1.65 -11.51 33.16
CA THR A 417 1.46 -10.07 32.85
C THR A 417 0.57 -9.34 33.85
N ASN A 418 -0.22 -10.07 34.64
CA ASN A 418 -1.19 -9.47 35.56
C ASN A 418 -0.49 -8.71 36.71
N ASN A 419 -0.89 -7.46 36.92
CA ASN A 419 -0.30 -6.49 37.83
C ASN A 419 1.22 -6.29 37.67
N ALA A 420 1.78 -6.72 36.54
CA ALA A 420 3.18 -6.55 36.16
C ALA A 420 3.29 -5.66 34.92
N ASN A 421 4.51 -5.36 34.47
CA ASN A 421 4.71 -4.66 33.21
C ASN A 421 4.22 -5.53 32.05
N ALA A 422 3.47 -4.94 31.10
CA ALA A 422 3.07 -5.70 29.93
C ALA A 422 4.32 -6.20 29.17
N ALA A 423 4.29 -7.48 28.81
CA ALA A 423 5.40 -8.24 28.28
C ALA A 423 4.87 -9.48 27.55
N GLU A 424 5.73 -10.15 26.80
CA GLU A 424 5.39 -11.36 26.06
C GLU A 424 5.45 -12.60 26.97
N ASP A 425 4.34 -13.32 27.13
CA ASP A 425 4.28 -14.60 27.84
C ASP A 425 4.07 -15.76 26.84
N LYS A 426 5.14 -16.51 26.56
CA LYS A 426 5.13 -17.68 25.66
C LYS A 426 4.76 -18.99 26.37
N THR A 427 4.47 -18.94 27.68
CA THR A 427 4.24 -20.13 28.50
C THR A 427 2.76 -20.52 28.56
N THR A 428 1.89 -19.78 27.89
CA THR A 428 0.45 -20.06 27.85
C THR A 428 0.14 -21.35 27.09
N GLY A 429 -0.96 -21.99 27.47
CA GLY A 429 -1.48 -23.20 26.82
C GLY A 429 -2.62 -23.82 27.60
N ILE A 430 -3.04 -25.03 27.26
CA ILE A 430 -4.22 -25.66 27.88
C ILE A 430 -4.13 -25.79 29.41
N ASN A 431 -2.91 -25.99 29.93
CA ASN A 431 -2.60 -26.14 31.36
C ASN A 431 -2.21 -24.81 32.05
N ASN A 432 -2.03 -23.73 31.29
CA ASN A 432 -1.67 -22.40 31.77
C ASN A 432 -2.43 -21.36 30.91
N LYS A 433 -3.75 -21.30 31.10
CA LYS A 433 -4.61 -20.47 30.26
C LYS A 433 -4.40 -18.98 30.57
N PRO A 434 -4.57 -18.09 29.59
CA PRO A 434 -4.73 -16.66 29.86
C PRO A 434 -5.84 -16.41 30.88
N LEU A 435 -5.66 -15.40 31.73
CA LEU A 435 -6.68 -14.95 32.69
C LEU A 435 -7.81 -14.20 31.98
N PHE A 436 -7.52 -13.59 30.84
CA PHE A 436 -8.48 -12.91 29.99
C PHE A 436 -8.06 -12.98 28.52
N GLN A 437 -9.02 -13.24 27.65
CA GLN A 437 -8.93 -13.07 26.20
C GLN A 437 -10.21 -12.37 25.75
N LEU A 438 -10.06 -11.20 25.12
CA LEU A 438 -11.16 -10.42 24.57
C LEU A 438 -11.96 -11.23 23.55
N THR A 439 -13.29 -11.05 23.54
CA THR A 439 -14.17 -11.65 22.54
C THR A 439 -15.01 -10.61 21.81
N ALA A 440 -15.37 -10.90 20.56
CA ALA A 440 -16.26 -10.11 19.73
C ALA A 440 -17.39 -11.00 19.17
N PRO A 441 -18.61 -10.49 18.94
CA PRO A 441 -19.71 -11.27 18.40
C PRO A 441 -19.53 -11.51 16.90
N VAL A 442 -19.93 -12.70 16.45
CA VAL A 442 -20.04 -13.09 15.03
C VAL A 442 -21.52 -13.13 14.66
N TYR A 443 -21.90 -12.38 13.63
CA TYR A 443 -23.28 -12.20 13.18
C TYR A 443 -23.58 -12.79 11.81
N GLU A 444 -22.58 -12.96 10.96
CA GLU A 444 -22.77 -13.47 9.60
C GLU A 444 -21.74 -14.51 9.22
N GLN A 445 -22.14 -15.36 8.28
CA GLN A 445 -21.26 -16.33 7.63
C GLN A 445 -20.58 -15.67 6.43
N ILE A 446 -19.38 -16.13 6.07
CA ILE A 446 -18.75 -15.72 4.81
C ILE A 446 -19.63 -16.22 3.65
N PRO A 447 -20.03 -15.33 2.70
CA PRO A 447 -20.87 -15.73 1.56
C PRO A 447 -20.24 -16.81 0.67
N THR A 448 -21.06 -17.69 0.11
CA THR A 448 -20.59 -18.78 -0.78
C THR A 448 -19.95 -18.28 -2.06
N PHE A 449 -20.22 -17.02 -2.44
CA PHE A 449 -19.57 -16.31 -3.55
C PHE A 449 -18.04 -16.33 -3.46
N PHE A 450 -17.48 -16.41 -2.24
CA PHE A 450 -16.03 -16.41 -2.00
C PHE A 450 -15.42 -17.82 -1.91
N ASN A 451 -16.22 -18.89 -1.97
CA ASN A 451 -15.75 -20.27 -1.75
C ASN A 451 -14.55 -20.64 -2.65
N GLU A 452 -14.53 -20.17 -3.90
CA GLU A 452 -13.46 -20.46 -4.87
C GLU A 452 -12.08 -19.88 -4.51
N LEU A 453 -12.03 -18.93 -3.57
CA LEU A 453 -10.76 -18.43 -3.06
C LEU A 453 -10.11 -19.44 -2.10
N PHE A 454 -10.89 -20.32 -1.49
CA PHE A 454 -10.44 -21.18 -0.40
C PHE A 454 -10.20 -22.62 -0.86
N PRO A 455 -9.26 -23.35 -0.23
CA PRO A 455 -9.04 -24.76 -0.53
C PRO A 455 -10.24 -25.61 -0.09
N GLU A 456 -10.50 -26.73 -0.77
CA GLU A 456 -11.59 -27.64 -0.44
C GLU A 456 -11.57 -28.12 1.02
N SER A 457 -10.37 -28.22 1.62
CA SER A 457 -10.18 -28.67 3.01
C SER A 457 -10.84 -27.77 4.07
N VAL A 458 -11.20 -26.53 3.72
CA VAL A 458 -11.91 -25.61 4.63
C VAL A 458 -13.37 -25.38 4.22
N ILE A 459 -13.88 -26.11 3.23
CA ILE A 459 -15.30 -26.06 2.83
C ILE A 459 -16.08 -27.17 3.55
N LYS A 460 -17.03 -26.79 4.41
CA LYS A 460 -17.90 -27.70 5.16
C LYS A 460 -19.36 -27.39 4.85
N ASN A 461 -20.13 -28.40 4.43
CA ASN A 461 -21.54 -28.25 4.04
C ASN A 461 -21.77 -27.14 3.00
N GLY A 462 -20.86 -27.01 2.03
CA GLY A 462 -20.93 -26.01 0.95
C GLY A 462 -20.58 -24.58 1.35
N LYS A 463 -20.05 -24.35 2.56
CA LYS A 463 -19.65 -23.03 3.06
C LYS A 463 -18.23 -23.08 3.63
N ILE A 464 -17.55 -21.95 3.67
CA ILE A 464 -16.27 -21.81 4.36
C ILE A 464 -16.47 -22.07 5.86
N ASP A 465 -15.70 -22.99 6.44
CA ASP A 465 -15.69 -23.25 7.88
C ASP A 465 -14.99 -22.11 8.62
N MET A 466 -15.78 -21.17 9.14
CA MET A 466 -15.25 -20.02 9.86
C MET A 466 -14.37 -20.41 11.06
N ASN A 467 -14.54 -21.59 11.66
CA ASN A 467 -13.71 -22.04 12.78
C ASN A 467 -12.22 -22.22 12.40
N GLN A 468 -11.94 -22.34 11.09
CA GLN A 468 -10.58 -22.40 10.54
C GLN A 468 -10.01 -21.01 10.21
N ILE A 469 -10.75 -19.92 10.44
CA ILE A 469 -10.33 -18.55 10.09
C ILE A 469 -9.76 -17.84 11.32
N VAL A 470 -8.53 -17.33 11.15
CA VAL A 470 -7.88 -16.36 12.05
C VAL A 470 -7.77 -15.04 11.31
N TYR A 471 -8.39 -13.97 11.80
CA TYR A 471 -8.39 -12.66 11.15
C TYR A 471 -7.70 -11.60 12.00
N LYS A 472 -7.11 -10.60 11.34
CA LYS A 472 -6.49 -9.46 12.00
C LYS A 472 -7.57 -8.44 12.34
N ALA A 473 -7.76 -8.16 13.63
CA ALA A 473 -8.84 -7.32 14.15
C ALA A 473 -8.40 -5.87 14.38
N ASP A 474 -7.53 -5.38 13.51
CA ASP A 474 -7.09 -3.99 13.38
C ASP A 474 -7.00 -3.69 11.88
N THR A 475 -7.21 -2.44 11.47
CA THR A 475 -7.13 -2.01 10.07
C THR A 475 -6.61 -0.58 9.95
N SER A 476 -5.70 -0.35 9.02
CA SER A 476 -5.16 0.99 8.73
C SER A 476 -5.94 1.68 7.62
N SER A 477 -5.87 3.00 7.61
CA SER A 477 -6.34 3.82 6.50
C SER A 477 -5.81 3.35 5.15
N ASP A 478 -4.57 2.87 5.11
CA ASP A 478 -3.92 2.36 3.90
C ASP A 478 -4.77 1.28 3.21
N GLU A 479 -5.35 0.38 4.00
CA GLU A 479 -6.26 -0.66 3.49
C GLU A 479 -7.53 -0.04 2.96
N VAL A 480 -8.11 0.91 3.72
CA VAL A 480 -9.36 1.59 3.38
C VAL A 480 -9.21 2.36 2.07
N ASP A 481 -8.10 3.07 1.87
CA ASP A 481 -7.83 3.85 0.66
C ASP A 481 -7.76 2.97 -0.58
N GLY A 482 -6.98 1.88 -0.50
CA GLY A 482 -6.90 0.88 -1.55
C GLY A 482 -8.27 0.24 -1.83
N HIS A 483 -9.02 -0.09 -0.78
CA HIS A 483 -10.37 -0.68 -0.91
C HIS A 483 -11.32 0.25 -1.65
N TYR A 484 -11.45 1.52 -1.26
CA TYR A 484 -12.35 2.45 -1.94
C TYR A 484 -11.91 2.74 -3.38
N ALA A 485 -10.61 2.84 -3.65
CA ALA A 485 -10.11 3.02 -5.02
C ALA A 485 -10.42 1.81 -5.90
N LEU A 486 -10.26 0.60 -5.38
CA LEU A 486 -10.68 -0.63 -6.05
C LEU A 486 -12.20 -0.68 -6.21
N PHE A 487 -13.00 -0.42 -5.17
CA PHE A 487 -14.45 -0.51 -5.25
C PHE A 487 -15.02 0.45 -6.29
N PHE A 488 -14.51 1.68 -6.35
CA PHE A 488 -14.83 2.62 -7.42
C PHE A 488 -14.43 2.08 -8.80
N THR A 489 -13.18 1.61 -8.94
CA THR A 489 -12.66 1.11 -10.22
C THR A 489 -13.42 -0.14 -10.70
N ALA A 490 -13.72 -1.06 -9.81
CA ALA A 490 -14.47 -2.28 -10.09
C ALA A 490 -15.93 -1.95 -10.41
N TYR A 491 -16.59 -1.09 -9.64
CA TYR A 491 -17.96 -0.68 -9.92
C TYR A 491 -18.08 -0.02 -11.30
N LYS A 492 -17.18 0.93 -11.61
CA LYS A 492 -17.23 1.72 -12.84
C LYS A 492 -16.77 0.93 -14.07
N TYR A 493 -15.67 0.18 -13.97
CA TYR A 493 -14.99 -0.38 -15.14
C TYR A 493 -15.08 -1.90 -15.24
N LEU A 494 -15.02 -2.64 -14.14
CA LEU A 494 -15.12 -4.11 -14.17
C LEU A 494 -16.57 -4.56 -14.36
N VAL A 495 -17.45 -4.09 -13.47
CA VAL A 495 -18.89 -4.33 -13.53
C VAL A 495 -19.50 -3.45 -14.60
N GLY A 496 -19.42 -2.13 -14.46
CA GLY A 496 -20.03 -1.17 -15.39
C GLY A 496 -21.47 -1.54 -15.73
N ASP A 497 -21.76 -1.66 -17.03
CA ASP A 497 -23.08 -2.07 -17.56
C ASP A 497 -23.17 -3.58 -17.88
N SER A 498 -22.25 -4.39 -17.34
CA SER A 498 -22.20 -5.83 -17.60
C SER A 498 -23.52 -6.53 -17.24
N GLN A 499 -23.90 -7.49 -18.07
CA GLN A 499 -25.07 -8.37 -17.87
C GLN A 499 -24.65 -9.78 -17.41
N ASP A 500 -23.36 -9.99 -17.21
CA ASP A 500 -22.79 -11.22 -16.66
C ASP A 500 -23.26 -11.42 -15.21
N GLN A 501 -23.78 -12.60 -14.88
CA GLN A 501 -24.39 -12.85 -13.57
C GLN A 501 -23.38 -12.75 -12.42
N ASP A 502 -22.14 -13.19 -12.62
CA ASP A 502 -21.11 -13.11 -11.59
C ASP A 502 -20.71 -11.64 -11.33
N MET A 503 -20.72 -10.79 -12.36
CA MET A 503 -20.50 -9.35 -12.23
C MET A 503 -21.65 -8.65 -11.51
N LEU A 504 -22.89 -9.05 -11.78
CA LEU A 504 -24.07 -8.50 -11.10
C LEU A 504 -24.09 -8.90 -9.62
N GLU A 505 -23.72 -10.14 -9.29
CA GLU A 505 -23.56 -10.55 -7.89
C GLU A 505 -22.42 -9.77 -7.21
N MET A 506 -21.26 -9.64 -7.88
CA MET A 506 -20.14 -8.82 -7.40
C MET A 506 -20.56 -7.37 -7.15
N LYS A 507 -21.36 -6.78 -8.04
CA LYS A 507 -21.89 -5.42 -7.90
C LYS A 507 -22.60 -5.25 -6.56
N GLY A 508 -23.49 -6.19 -6.21
CA GLY A 508 -24.21 -6.17 -4.95
C GLY A 508 -23.28 -6.20 -3.73
N TYR A 509 -22.22 -7.01 -3.77
CA TYR A 509 -21.22 -7.02 -2.69
C TYR A 509 -20.41 -5.71 -2.62
N ILE A 510 -20.04 -5.12 -3.76
CA ILE A 510 -19.36 -3.82 -3.79
C ILE A 510 -20.24 -2.73 -3.17
N GLU A 511 -21.51 -2.67 -3.56
CA GLU A 511 -22.49 -1.71 -3.04
C GLU A 511 -22.68 -1.86 -1.53
N GLU A 512 -22.91 -3.10 -1.07
CA GLU A 512 -23.16 -3.41 0.34
C GLU A 512 -21.93 -3.14 1.21
N VAL A 513 -20.73 -3.57 0.78
CA VAL A 513 -19.49 -3.36 1.55
C VAL A 513 -19.16 -1.86 1.63
N THR A 514 -19.30 -1.13 0.52
CA THR A 514 -19.09 0.32 0.49
C THR A 514 -20.05 1.02 1.46
N HIS A 515 -21.34 0.68 1.42
CA HIS A 515 -22.34 1.23 2.33
C HIS A 515 -22.02 0.94 3.81
N ARG A 516 -21.84 -0.35 4.16
CA ARG A 516 -21.58 -0.75 5.56
C ARG A 516 -20.32 -0.11 6.13
N MET A 517 -19.24 -0.07 5.34
CA MET A 517 -17.98 0.52 5.79
C MET A 517 -18.09 2.04 5.95
N THR A 518 -18.79 2.74 5.03
CA THR A 518 -19.05 4.19 5.16
C THR A 518 -19.87 4.48 6.41
N GLU A 519 -20.94 3.71 6.65
CA GLU A 519 -21.76 3.86 7.86
C GLU A 519 -20.97 3.57 9.13
N LEU A 520 -20.07 2.59 9.11
CA LEU A 520 -19.19 2.29 10.24
C LEU A 520 -18.23 3.46 10.52
N ILE A 521 -17.65 4.08 9.50
CA ILE A 521 -16.75 5.23 9.65
C ILE A 521 -17.49 6.45 10.22
N MET A 522 -18.75 6.64 9.82
CA MET A 522 -19.56 7.80 10.22
C MET A 522 -20.40 7.58 11.48
N LYS A 523 -20.37 6.37 12.05
CA LYS A 523 -21.19 5.99 13.22
C LYS A 523 -20.99 7.00 14.34
N ASP A 524 -22.07 7.47 14.97
CA ASP A 524 -22.02 8.43 16.09
C ASP A 524 -21.16 9.69 15.81
N ASN A 525 -21.03 10.09 14.54
CA ASN A 525 -20.21 11.22 14.08
C ASN A 525 -18.72 11.12 14.45
N HIS A 526 -18.18 9.91 14.65
CA HIS A 526 -16.85 9.73 15.22
C HIS A 526 -15.67 9.76 14.22
N TYR A 527 -15.93 9.49 12.91
CA TYR A 527 -14.94 9.47 11.83
C TYR A 527 -13.77 8.50 12.10
N TYR A 528 -14.05 7.25 12.45
CA TYR A 528 -13.03 6.20 12.57
C TYR A 528 -13.64 4.82 12.38
N ILE A 529 -12.83 3.79 12.12
CA ILE A 529 -13.31 2.39 12.16
C ILE A 529 -13.23 1.87 13.59
N GLU A 530 -14.34 1.37 14.13
CA GLU A 530 -14.37 0.72 15.45
C GLU A 530 -13.84 -0.71 15.35
N ASP A 531 -12.79 -1.04 16.12
CA ASP A 531 -12.14 -2.34 16.16
C ASP A 531 -12.79 -3.30 17.19
N ALA A 532 -12.18 -4.49 17.36
CA ALA A 532 -12.69 -5.50 18.28
C ALA A 532 -12.59 -5.12 19.77
N THR A 533 -11.92 -4.02 20.14
CA THR A 533 -11.87 -3.47 21.50
C THR A 533 -13.01 -2.48 21.78
N GLY A 534 -13.77 -2.09 20.76
CA GLY A 534 -14.80 -1.04 20.85
C GLY A 534 -14.22 0.38 20.78
N LYS A 535 -12.96 0.52 20.40
CA LYS A 535 -12.28 1.80 20.17
C LYS A 535 -11.97 1.96 18.68
N SER A 536 -11.51 3.14 18.29
CA SER A 536 -10.95 3.34 16.96
C SER A 536 -9.77 2.40 16.72
N THR A 537 -9.64 1.83 15.51
CA THR A 537 -8.42 1.14 15.07
C THR A 537 -7.21 2.05 15.21
N GLN A 538 -5.99 1.51 15.08
CA GLN A 538 -4.81 2.32 15.34
C GLN A 538 -4.67 3.50 14.34
N TRP A 539 -4.96 3.27 13.06
CA TRP A 539 -4.63 4.23 11.99
C TRP A 539 -5.84 4.69 11.13
N SER A 540 -6.99 4.02 11.22
CA SER A 540 -8.19 4.43 10.46
C SER A 540 -9.00 5.48 11.24
N ARG A 541 -8.48 6.71 11.30
CA ARG A 541 -9.02 7.82 12.10
C ARG A 541 -9.00 9.12 11.31
N TRP A 542 -10.14 9.80 11.32
CA TRP A 542 -10.37 10.99 10.52
C TRP A 542 -11.10 12.11 11.26
N SER A 543 -11.04 12.10 12.60
CA SER A 543 -11.66 13.15 13.42
C SER A 543 -10.82 14.43 13.42
N ALA A 544 -11.48 15.59 13.43
CA ALA A 544 -10.80 16.88 13.40
C ALA A 544 -9.91 17.07 14.64
N LYS A 545 -10.31 16.54 15.79
CA LYS A 545 -9.50 16.56 17.03
C LYS A 545 -8.18 15.81 16.86
N TYR A 546 -8.18 14.66 16.16
CA TYR A 546 -6.96 13.88 15.94
C TYR A 546 -5.90 14.63 15.14
N PHE A 547 -6.31 15.58 14.29
CA PHE A 547 -5.42 16.39 13.46
C PHE A 547 -5.05 17.74 14.07
N ASN A 548 -5.96 18.32 14.85
CA ASN A 548 -5.93 19.74 15.18
C ASN A 548 -6.02 20.03 16.69
N ASP A 549 -5.89 19.02 17.55
CA ASP A 549 -5.74 19.23 18.99
C ASP A 549 -4.57 20.19 19.25
N SER A 550 -4.81 21.17 20.13
CA SER A 550 -3.87 22.26 20.48
C SER A 550 -3.48 23.22 19.35
N LEU A 551 -4.07 23.15 18.14
CA LEU A 551 -3.68 24.02 17.03
C LEU A 551 -3.82 25.51 17.35
N GLN A 552 -4.93 25.94 17.95
CA GLN A 552 -5.08 27.34 18.37
C GLN A 552 -4.11 27.76 19.48
N VAL A 553 -3.68 26.82 20.33
CA VAL A 553 -2.70 27.12 21.38
C VAL A 553 -1.35 27.40 20.74
N MET A 554 -0.93 26.55 19.79
CA MET A 554 0.31 26.72 19.04
C MET A 554 0.31 28.04 18.26
N GLU A 555 -0.77 28.36 17.55
CA GLU A 555 -0.91 29.59 16.75
C GLU A 555 -0.76 30.90 17.56
N GLN A 556 -0.92 30.84 18.88
CA GLN A 556 -0.76 31.99 19.79
C GLN A 556 0.66 32.16 20.34
N GLN A 557 1.53 31.16 20.17
CA GLN A 557 2.92 31.22 20.66
C GLN A 557 3.79 32.07 19.72
N LEU A 558 4.85 32.67 20.26
CA LEU A 558 5.78 33.50 19.47
C LEU A 558 6.56 32.65 18.46
N GLU A 559 6.85 31.41 18.83
CA GLU A 559 7.54 30.37 18.09
C GLU A 559 6.80 29.99 16.79
N TRP A 560 5.48 30.16 16.75
CA TRP A 560 4.66 29.88 15.57
C TRP A 560 5.07 30.71 14.34
N ALA A 561 5.57 31.93 14.54
CA ALA A 561 6.12 32.77 13.46
C ALA A 561 7.33 32.12 12.76
N HIS A 562 7.95 31.13 13.41
CA HIS A 562 9.05 30.32 12.90
C HIS A 562 8.62 28.90 12.53
N LYS A 563 7.31 28.66 12.41
CA LYS A 563 6.70 27.34 12.16
C LYS A 563 6.95 26.32 13.27
N VAL A 564 7.17 26.77 14.50
CA VAL A 564 7.37 25.86 15.64
C VAL A 564 6.06 25.72 16.41
N GLY A 565 5.58 24.49 16.57
CA GLY A 565 4.31 24.14 17.20
C GLY A 565 4.48 23.68 18.64
N VAL A 566 4.46 24.62 19.59
CA VAL A 566 4.63 24.36 21.03
C VAL A 566 3.49 24.90 21.87
N ASP A 567 3.35 24.42 23.10
CA ASP A 567 2.43 24.98 24.09
C ASP A 567 3.05 26.19 24.83
N ALA A 568 2.34 26.72 25.82
CA ALA A 568 2.80 27.85 26.62
C ALA A 568 4.02 27.55 27.52
N ASN A 569 4.38 26.28 27.72
CA ASN A 569 5.56 25.86 28.45
C ASN A 569 6.76 25.65 27.51
N GLY A 570 6.54 25.74 26.20
CA GLY A 570 7.55 25.46 25.18
C GLY A 570 7.70 23.97 24.87
N ASP A 571 6.74 23.13 25.26
CA ASP A 571 6.72 21.70 24.96
C ASP A 571 6.01 21.41 23.62
N ASP A 572 6.41 20.37 22.89
CA ASP A 572 5.76 19.95 21.63
C ASP A 572 4.25 19.72 21.86
N ALA A 573 3.44 20.49 21.11
CA ALA A 573 1.99 20.48 21.22
C ALA A 573 1.30 19.98 19.95
N LEU A 574 2.04 19.44 18.98
CA LEU A 574 1.47 18.90 17.76
C LEU A 574 0.70 17.61 18.05
N SER A 575 -0.55 17.55 17.58
CA SER A 575 -1.36 16.34 17.62
C SER A 575 -0.66 15.15 16.97
N TYR A 576 -0.98 13.94 17.40
CA TYR A 576 -0.42 12.73 16.80
C TYR A 576 -0.71 12.64 15.30
N GLY A 577 -1.92 12.99 14.85
CA GLY A 577 -2.29 13.00 13.43
C GLY A 577 -1.94 14.29 12.68
N TYR A 578 -1.22 15.25 13.28
CA TYR A 578 -1.06 16.60 12.70
C TYR A 578 -0.54 16.57 11.25
N GLU A 579 0.49 15.77 10.98
CA GLU A 579 1.13 15.65 9.67
C GLU A 579 0.32 14.84 8.65
N ASP A 580 -0.50 13.90 9.14
CA ASP A 580 -1.35 13.03 8.31
C ASP A 580 -2.63 13.77 7.87
N GLY A 581 -2.98 14.88 8.54
CA GLY A 581 -4.21 15.64 8.31
C GLY A 581 -4.53 15.90 6.83
N PRO A 582 -3.58 16.37 6.00
CA PRO A 582 -3.80 16.59 4.57
C PRO A 582 -4.19 15.34 3.78
N LEU A 583 -3.50 14.22 4.01
CA LEU A 583 -3.81 12.94 3.39
C LEU A 583 -5.18 12.45 3.86
N LYS A 584 -5.39 12.41 5.17
CA LYS A 584 -6.63 11.93 5.81
C LYS A 584 -7.86 12.76 5.43
N ALA A 585 -7.68 14.06 5.14
CA ALA A 585 -8.71 14.90 4.57
C ALA A 585 -9.15 14.40 3.20
N LEU A 586 -8.20 14.10 2.30
CA LEU A 586 -8.48 13.52 0.99
C LEU A 586 -9.17 12.15 1.12
N GLU A 587 -8.72 11.30 2.03
CA GLU A 587 -9.30 9.97 2.27
C GLU A 587 -10.81 10.07 2.57
N ILE A 588 -11.23 10.88 3.54
CA ILE A 588 -12.66 11.07 3.86
C ILE A 588 -13.45 11.65 2.69
N MET A 589 -12.88 12.64 2.01
CA MET A 589 -13.54 13.24 0.85
C MET A 589 -13.78 12.19 -0.24
N ALA A 590 -12.79 11.33 -0.51
CA ALA A 590 -12.87 10.27 -1.50
C ALA A 590 -13.83 9.15 -1.06
N ILE A 591 -13.81 8.74 0.20
CA ILE A 591 -14.74 7.77 0.79
C ILE A 591 -16.19 8.22 0.56
N LEU A 592 -16.52 9.46 0.95
CA LEU A 592 -17.86 10.02 0.78
C LEU A 592 -18.25 10.13 -0.71
N LYS A 593 -17.33 10.57 -1.58
CA LYS A 593 -17.59 10.69 -3.01
C LYS A 593 -17.80 9.35 -3.69
N ALA A 594 -17.00 8.34 -3.33
CA ALA A 594 -17.16 6.97 -3.81
C ALA A 594 -18.47 6.36 -3.32
N ALA A 595 -18.83 6.55 -2.05
CA ALA A 595 -20.11 6.09 -1.50
C ALA A 595 -21.30 6.72 -2.23
N LEU A 596 -21.31 8.04 -2.43
CA LEU A 596 -22.32 8.75 -3.24
C LEU A 596 -22.47 8.16 -4.64
N TYR A 597 -21.37 7.76 -5.28
CA TYR A 597 -21.39 7.19 -6.62
C TYR A 597 -21.87 5.74 -6.65
N ILE A 598 -21.29 4.89 -5.80
CA ILE A 598 -21.49 3.43 -5.80
C ILE A 598 -22.88 3.07 -5.26
N THR A 599 -23.32 3.72 -4.19
CA THR A 599 -24.54 3.32 -3.47
C THR A 599 -25.78 4.11 -3.87
N ALA A 600 -25.68 4.98 -4.88
CA ALA A 600 -26.78 5.86 -5.33
C ALA A 600 -28.09 5.12 -5.60
N GLY A 601 -27.99 3.95 -6.24
CA GLY A 601 -29.16 3.14 -6.59
C GLY A 601 -29.63 2.19 -5.50
N SER A 602 -28.69 1.62 -4.73
CA SER A 602 -28.97 0.57 -3.73
C SER A 602 -29.33 1.10 -2.34
N HIS A 603 -28.80 2.29 -1.96
CA HIS A 603 -29.01 2.92 -0.66
C HIS A 603 -29.38 4.41 -0.76
N PRO A 604 -30.50 4.75 -1.44
CA PRO A 604 -30.92 6.14 -1.63
C PRO A 604 -31.17 6.91 -0.31
N GLU A 605 -31.47 6.20 0.78
CA GLU A 605 -31.70 6.75 2.12
C GLU A 605 -30.46 7.40 2.75
N THR A 606 -29.25 7.00 2.32
CA THR A 606 -27.99 7.55 2.84
C THR A 606 -27.43 8.71 2.03
N GLN A 607 -27.95 8.93 0.81
CA GLN A 607 -27.38 9.88 -0.15
C GLN A 607 -27.37 11.32 0.37
N GLN A 608 -28.44 11.75 1.04
CA GLN A 608 -28.50 13.09 1.62
C GLN A 608 -27.42 13.27 2.72
N LYS A 609 -27.28 12.29 3.61
CA LYS A 609 -26.27 12.29 4.68
C LYS A 609 -24.85 12.39 4.12
N TYR A 610 -24.54 11.59 3.09
CA TYR A 610 -23.21 11.60 2.47
C TYR A 610 -22.95 12.90 1.70
N GLN A 611 -23.95 13.43 1.01
CA GLN A 611 -23.82 14.69 0.28
C GLN A 611 -23.58 15.87 1.23
N GLU A 612 -24.33 15.95 2.33
CA GLU A 612 -24.14 16.99 3.35
C GLU A 612 -22.75 16.90 4.00
N ALA A 613 -22.26 15.70 4.32
CA ALA A 613 -20.92 15.49 4.84
C ALA A 613 -19.82 15.86 3.84
N TYR A 614 -20.00 15.52 2.55
CA TYR A 614 -19.05 15.88 1.49
C TYR A 614 -19.05 17.39 1.23
N ASP A 615 -20.21 18.04 1.21
CA ASP A 615 -20.32 19.49 1.07
C ASP A 615 -19.66 20.23 2.25
N LEU A 616 -19.78 19.69 3.46
CA LEU A 616 -19.14 20.22 4.66
C LEU A 616 -17.60 20.23 4.55
N ALA A 617 -17.01 19.29 3.79
CA ALA A 617 -15.56 19.27 3.50
C ALA A 617 -15.07 20.49 2.73
N PHE A 618 -15.95 21.17 1.98
CA PHE A 618 -15.63 22.39 1.24
C PHE A 618 -15.99 23.68 1.97
N ALA A 619 -16.34 23.62 3.26
CA ALA A 619 -16.50 24.82 4.07
C ALA A 619 -15.21 25.64 4.10
N SER A 620 -15.31 26.96 4.32
CA SER A 620 -14.17 27.89 4.21
C SER A 620 -13.08 27.74 5.28
N SER A 621 -13.31 26.95 6.34
CA SER A 621 -12.33 26.72 7.42
C SER A 621 -12.58 25.38 8.10
N TYR A 622 -11.51 24.70 8.53
CA TYR A 622 -11.61 23.50 9.35
C TYR A 622 -11.60 23.79 10.85
N SER A 623 -12.09 22.85 11.66
CA SER A 623 -12.18 23.01 13.12
C SER A 623 -10.82 22.87 13.79
N LYS A 624 -10.46 23.87 14.62
CA LYS A 624 -9.17 23.96 15.34
C LYS A 624 -9.31 23.94 16.87
N GLU A 625 -10.54 23.89 17.39
CA GLU A 625 -10.84 23.93 18.83
C GLU A 625 -12.15 23.18 19.13
N GLU A 626 -12.41 22.96 20.42
CA GLU A 626 -13.64 22.36 20.92
C GLU A 626 -14.84 23.34 20.80
N PRO A 627 -16.04 22.86 20.42
CA PRO A 627 -16.32 21.51 19.96
C PRO A 627 -15.81 21.29 18.52
N PHE A 628 -15.03 20.23 18.32
CA PHE A 628 -14.55 19.86 16.99
C PHE A 628 -15.72 19.42 16.09
N ILE A 629 -15.68 19.84 14.82
CA ILE A 629 -16.66 19.43 13.79
C ILE A 629 -15.91 18.61 12.75
N ASN A 630 -16.14 17.30 12.77
CA ASN A 630 -15.49 16.36 11.84
C ASN A 630 -15.95 16.62 10.40
N GLY A 631 -15.01 16.46 9.46
CA GLY A 631 -15.24 16.70 8.04
C GLY A 631 -15.29 18.18 7.63
N LYS A 632 -15.47 19.14 8.55
CA LYS A 632 -15.60 20.56 8.19
C LYS A 632 -14.33 21.13 7.59
N GLY A 633 -14.43 21.70 6.40
CA GLY A 633 -13.37 22.47 5.74
C GLY A 633 -12.09 21.67 5.44
N TYR A 634 -12.20 20.34 5.34
CA TYR A 634 -11.10 19.42 5.09
C TYR A 634 -10.35 19.73 3.80
N ILE A 635 -10.98 20.33 2.78
CA ILE A 635 -10.25 20.78 1.58
C ILE A 635 -9.14 21.78 1.91
N ASN A 636 -9.35 22.66 2.90
CA ASN A 636 -8.33 23.63 3.29
C ASN A 636 -7.20 22.96 4.10
N MET A 637 -7.52 21.93 4.87
CA MET A 637 -6.50 21.11 5.56
C MET A 637 -5.67 20.29 4.56
N ALA A 638 -6.31 19.76 3.50
CA ALA A 638 -5.64 19.09 2.39
C ALA A 638 -4.65 20.03 1.64
N LEU A 639 -4.96 21.33 1.59
CA LEU A 639 -4.09 22.36 1.01
C LEU A 639 -2.93 22.80 1.93
N GLU A 640 -2.72 22.15 3.08
CA GLU A 640 -1.61 22.44 4.01
C GLU A 640 -0.54 21.34 4.02
N TYR A 641 -0.47 20.50 2.97
CA TYR A 641 0.47 19.38 2.88
C TYR A 641 1.92 19.78 3.20
N ILE A 642 2.41 20.78 2.47
CA ILE A 642 3.78 21.29 2.62
C ILE A 642 3.93 22.03 3.96
N ASP A 643 2.96 22.89 4.32
CA ASP A 643 3.05 23.73 5.51
C ASP A 643 3.10 22.92 6.81
N ARG A 644 2.29 21.85 6.93
CA ARG A 644 2.30 20.99 8.11
C ARG A 644 3.62 20.23 8.27
N ARG A 645 4.27 19.82 7.17
CA ARG A 645 5.61 19.20 7.21
C ARG A 645 6.67 20.22 7.62
N LEU A 646 6.60 21.45 7.11
CA LEU A 646 7.48 22.54 7.54
C LEU A 646 7.31 22.86 9.03
N VAL A 647 6.10 22.73 9.58
CA VAL A 647 5.87 22.91 11.02
C VAL A 647 6.44 21.76 11.84
N ARG A 648 6.17 20.50 11.45
CA ARG A 648 6.68 19.32 12.16
C ARG A 648 8.21 19.28 12.18
N GLN A 649 8.87 19.50 11.04
CA GLN A 649 10.35 19.51 10.99
C GLN A 649 10.96 20.62 11.86
N ALA A 650 10.34 21.82 11.88
CA ALA A 650 10.84 22.96 12.65
C ALA A 650 10.64 22.74 14.14
N THR A 651 9.55 22.08 14.53
CA THR A 651 9.29 21.68 15.91
C THR A 651 10.29 20.62 16.38
N ASN A 652 10.61 19.62 15.55
CA ASN A 652 11.67 18.66 15.86
C ASN A 652 13.03 19.36 16.00
N ALA A 653 13.38 20.25 15.06
CA ALA A 653 14.62 21.03 15.12
C ALA A 653 14.70 21.93 16.36
N TYR A 654 13.59 22.51 16.79
CA TYR A 654 13.47 23.29 18.02
C TYR A 654 13.74 22.42 19.26
N ASN A 655 13.15 21.23 19.32
CA ASN A 655 13.37 20.27 20.42
C ASN A 655 14.84 19.80 20.47
N ASP A 656 15.43 19.51 19.32
CA ASP A 656 16.85 19.13 19.19
C ASP A 656 17.80 20.26 19.63
N ASN A 657 17.34 21.52 19.59
CA ASN A 657 18.13 22.72 19.88
C ASN A 657 17.92 23.28 21.31
N ASP A 658 17.60 22.42 22.27
CA ASP A 658 17.19 22.73 23.64
C ASP A 658 16.05 23.76 23.70
N ASN A 659 14.96 23.50 22.98
CA ASN A 659 13.77 24.33 22.96
C ASN A 659 14.09 25.79 22.57
N THR A 660 14.91 25.97 21.52
CA THR A 660 15.27 27.29 20.97
C THR A 660 15.08 27.27 19.46
N VAL A 661 14.39 28.29 18.92
CA VAL A 661 14.15 28.43 17.47
C VAL A 661 15.44 28.31 16.68
N VAL A 662 15.45 27.44 15.67
CA VAL A 662 16.60 27.20 14.79
C VAL A 662 16.66 28.24 13.67
N THR A 663 17.79 28.94 13.60
CA THR A 663 18.18 29.88 12.56
C THR A 663 19.66 29.65 12.24
N ARG A 664 20.18 30.30 11.19
CA ARG A 664 21.62 30.23 10.86
C ARG A 664 22.52 30.69 12.01
N ASP A 665 22.04 31.59 12.86
CA ASP A 665 22.82 32.17 13.97
C ASP A 665 22.56 31.46 15.31
N SER A 666 21.46 30.71 15.43
CA SER A 666 21.03 30.05 16.68
C SER A 666 21.18 28.52 16.66
N LEU A 667 21.67 27.95 15.55
CA LEU A 667 21.98 26.53 15.43
C LEU A 667 23.11 26.15 16.41
N LYS A 668 22.82 25.26 17.36
CA LYS A 668 23.85 24.72 18.28
C LYS A 668 24.56 23.51 17.67
N GLU A 669 23.79 22.53 17.23
CA GLU A 669 24.28 21.28 16.64
C GLU A 669 23.57 21.00 15.30
N PRO A 670 24.31 20.61 14.24
CA PRO A 670 23.70 20.27 12.96
C PRO A 670 22.95 18.94 13.04
N SER A 671 21.68 18.95 12.63
CA SER A 671 20.86 17.76 12.41
C SER A 671 20.10 17.87 11.09
N THR A 672 19.58 16.75 10.59
CA THR A 672 18.73 16.70 9.39
C THR A 672 17.55 17.68 9.50
N ASN A 673 16.84 17.67 10.65
CA ASN A 673 15.74 18.59 10.92
C ASN A 673 16.20 20.06 10.95
N ALA A 674 17.36 20.34 11.54
CA ALA A 674 17.88 21.70 11.61
C ALA A 674 18.27 22.24 10.22
N ASN A 675 18.93 21.43 9.39
CA ASN A 675 19.29 21.81 8.03
C ASN A 675 18.02 22.01 7.17
N ALA A 676 17.08 21.07 7.23
CA ALA A 676 15.78 21.16 6.56
C ALA A 676 15.02 22.43 6.95
N THR A 677 15.03 22.80 8.24
CA THR A 677 14.37 24.00 8.76
C THR A 677 15.01 25.29 8.25
N ILE A 678 16.35 25.39 8.27
CA ILE A 678 17.09 26.57 7.76
C ILE A 678 16.84 26.79 6.27
N HIS A 679 16.64 25.71 5.52
CA HIS A 679 16.45 25.75 4.07
C HIS A 679 14.98 25.70 3.60
N ASN A 680 14.02 25.54 4.53
CA ASN A 680 12.62 25.22 4.21
C ASN A 680 12.49 24.00 3.27
N ASP A 681 13.38 23.02 3.41
CA ASP A 681 13.36 21.79 2.62
C ASP A 681 12.51 20.73 3.32
N TRP A 682 11.20 20.81 3.13
CA TRP A 682 10.25 19.82 3.64
C TRP A 682 10.50 18.41 3.10
N THR A 683 11.28 18.26 2.01
CA THR A 683 11.52 16.96 1.38
C THR A 683 12.42 16.05 2.22
N GLN A 684 13.13 16.61 3.20
CA GLN A 684 13.92 15.85 4.18
C GLN A 684 13.07 15.15 5.24
N TYR A 685 11.79 15.51 5.41
CA TYR A 685 10.91 14.95 6.44
C TYR A 685 9.79 14.04 5.86
N ILE A 686 9.81 13.75 4.56
CA ILE A 686 8.72 13.06 3.87
C ILE A 686 8.54 11.60 4.33
N ASN A 687 7.28 11.20 4.49
CA ASN A 687 6.86 9.80 4.49
C ASN A 687 6.43 9.39 3.08
N TYR A 688 7.22 8.55 2.41
CA TYR A 688 6.89 8.06 1.05
C TYR A 688 5.64 7.18 1.01
N SER A 689 5.22 6.61 2.15
CA SER A 689 3.92 5.94 2.22
C SER A 689 2.76 6.90 2.05
N ASP A 690 2.86 8.12 2.56
CA ASP A 690 1.78 9.10 2.39
C ASP A 690 1.66 9.55 0.94
N GLU A 691 2.79 9.65 0.21
CA GLU A 691 2.81 10.01 -1.22
C GLU A 691 2.06 8.94 -2.05
N GLU A 692 2.38 7.66 -1.84
CA GLU A 692 1.64 6.57 -2.50
C GLU A 692 0.16 6.58 -2.11
N LEU A 693 -0.14 6.80 -0.82
CA LEU A 693 -1.52 6.80 -0.33
C LEU A 693 -2.34 7.98 -0.87
N ALA A 694 -1.76 9.17 -1.03
CA ALA A 694 -2.44 10.36 -1.55
C ALA A 694 -2.95 10.16 -3.00
N TRP A 695 -2.32 9.24 -3.75
CA TRP A 695 -2.74 8.88 -5.09
C TRP A 695 -4.17 8.31 -5.15
N PHE A 696 -4.53 7.40 -4.22
CA PHE A 696 -5.82 6.68 -4.26
C PHE A 696 -7.05 7.59 -4.08
N PRO A 697 -7.13 8.44 -3.04
CA PRO A 697 -8.26 9.34 -2.88
C PRO A 697 -8.27 10.40 -3.99
N THR A 698 -7.10 10.89 -4.44
CA THR A 698 -7.01 11.83 -5.55
C THR A 698 -7.54 11.24 -6.84
N TYR A 699 -7.21 9.98 -7.16
CA TYR A 699 -7.73 9.26 -8.32
C TYR A 699 -9.26 9.20 -8.34
N ILE A 700 -9.89 8.89 -7.20
CA ILE A 700 -11.36 8.88 -7.07
C ILE A 700 -11.92 10.29 -7.29
N LEU A 701 -11.36 11.28 -6.58
CA LEU A 701 -11.87 12.65 -6.56
C LEU A 701 -11.74 13.34 -7.92
N ILE A 702 -10.60 13.22 -8.59
CA ILE A 702 -10.39 13.78 -9.94
C ILE A 702 -11.37 13.17 -10.94
N LEU A 703 -11.68 11.87 -10.84
CA LEU A 703 -12.57 11.21 -11.80
C LEU A 703 -14.07 11.35 -11.50
N LEU A 704 -14.44 11.77 -10.28
CA LEU A 704 -15.84 11.89 -9.86
C LEU A 704 -16.30 13.32 -9.61
N GLU A 705 -15.43 14.26 -9.25
CA GLU A 705 -15.85 15.65 -9.00
C GLU A 705 -16.20 16.37 -10.29
N GLN A 706 -17.41 16.92 -10.35
CA GLN A 706 -17.97 17.58 -11.54
C GLN A 706 -18.12 19.09 -11.34
N ASP A 707 -18.14 19.57 -10.09
CA ASP A 707 -18.10 21.00 -9.83
C ASP A 707 -16.71 21.55 -10.17
N PRO A 708 -16.59 22.50 -11.11
CA PRO A 708 -15.29 22.96 -11.61
C PRO A 708 -14.48 23.71 -10.54
N VAL A 709 -15.12 24.34 -9.56
CA VAL A 709 -14.42 25.05 -8.48
C VAL A 709 -13.83 24.04 -7.52
N ARG A 710 -14.62 23.06 -7.08
CA ARG A 710 -14.15 21.98 -6.20
C ARG A 710 -13.10 21.11 -6.88
N HIS A 711 -13.30 20.76 -8.14
CA HIS A 711 -12.32 20.03 -8.93
C HIS A 711 -10.99 20.78 -8.99
N GLN A 712 -11.01 22.10 -9.24
CA GLN A 712 -9.77 22.88 -9.23
C GLN A 712 -9.10 22.91 -7.85
N GLN A 713 -9.85 22.96 -6.75
CA GLN A 713 -9.27 22.87 -5.41
C GLN A 713 -8.58 21.53 -5.18
N ILE A 714 -9.18 20.42 -5.62
CA ILE A 714 -8.60 19.07 -5.52
C ILE A 714 -7.33 18.97 -6.39
N VAL A 715 -7.35 19.51 -7.60
CA VAL A 715 -6.15 19.61 -8.46
C VAL A 715 -5.05 20.40 -7.77
N ASN A 716 -5.37 21.52 -7.12
CA ASN A 716 -4.39 22.32 -6.37
C ASN A 716 -3.82 21.58 -5.15
N VAL A 717 -4.59 20.69 -4.52
CA VAL A 717 -4.06 19.80 -3.49
C VAL A 717 -3.04 18.86 -4.11
N PHE A 718 -3.40 18.17 -5.20
CA PHE A 718 -2.50 17.22 -5.85
C PHE A 718 -1.23 17.89 -6.38
N ASP A 719 -1.30 19.16 -6.81
CA ASP A 719 -0.12 19.94 -7.18
C ASP A 719 0.92 20.02 -6.04
N GLN A 720 0.52 20.01 -4.76
CA GLN A 720 1.46 20.02 -3.64
C GLN A 720 2.22 18.71 -3.52
N TRP A 721 1.51 17.57 -3.57
CA TRP A 721 2.11 16.24 -3.53
C TRP A 721 3.07 16.03 -4.72
N TYR A 722 2.61 16.36 -5.93
CA TYR A 722 3.39 16.15 -7.15
C TYR A 722 4.70 16.95 -7.19
N THR A 723 4.85 18.02 -6.39
CA THR A 723 6.12 18.77 -6.32
C THR A 723 7.31 17.91 -5.86
N ASN A 724 7.07 16.86 -5.06
CA ASN A 724 8.09 15.87 -4.72
C ASN A 724 8.04 14.66 -5.66
N GLU A 725 6.86 14.07 -5.89
CA GLU A 725 6.67 12.85 -6.69
C GLU A 725 7.30 12.94 -8.09
N VAL A 726 7.30 14.13 -8.71
CA VAL A 726 7.91 14.37 -10.02
C VAL A 726 9.39 13.96 -10.09
N ARG A 727 10.13 14.06 -8.97
CA ARG A 727 11.56 13.69 -8.88
C ARG A 727 11.80 12.19 -9.05
N GLU A 728 10.78 11.37 -8.85
CA GLU A 728 10.89 9.92 -8.93
C GLU A 728 10.80 9.38 -10.36
N ASN A 729 10.33 10.20 -11.31
CA ASN A 729 10.04 9.79 -12.70
C ASN A 729 9.09 8.59 -12.76
N ASN A 730 8.22 8.43 -11.76
CA ASN A 730 7.39 7.26 -11.58
C ASN A 730 6.05 7.45 -12.33
N PRO A 731 5.67 6.51 -13.22
CA PRO A 731 4.44 6.61 -14.00
C PRO A 731 3.17 6.52 -13.16
N PHE A 732 3.23 5.92 -11.96
CA PHE A 732 2.11 5.87 -11.02
C PHE A 732 1.58 7.29 -10.72
N TYR A 733 2.45 8.18 -10.28
CA TYR A 733 2.11 9.58 -10.00
C TYR A 733 1.90 10.40 -11.28
N THR A 734 2.85 10.30 -12.22
CA THR A 734 2.88 11.18 -13.42
C THR A 734 1.66 11.00 -14.32
N PHE A 735 1.16 9.77 -14.48
CA PHE A 735 -0.02 9.52 -15.32
C PHE A 735 -1.29 10.06 -14.68
N LEU A 736 -1.47 9.90 -13.36
CA LEU A 736 -2.60 10.54 -12.67
C LEU A 736 -2.50 12.07 -12.74
N TYR A 737 -1.29 12.63 -12.63
CA TYR A 737 -1.06 14.07 -12.77
C TYR A 737 -1.47 14.61 -14.14
N GLN A 738 -1.18 13.85 -15.21
CA GLN A 738 -1.65 14.19 -16.56
C GLN A 738 -3.19 14.16 -16.67
N LEU A 739 -3.87 13.24 -15.98
CA LEU A 739 -5.34 13.18 -15.95
C LEU A 739 -5.95 14.36 -15.18
N ALA A 740 -5.32 14.77 -14.08
CA ALA A 740 -5.73 15.95 -13.31
C ALA A 740 -5.51 17.26 -14.08
N HIS A 741 -4.54 17.27 -15.00
CA HIS A 741 -4.18 18.41 -15.84
C HIS A 741 -4.32 18.10 -17.34
N PRO A 742 -5.53 17.85 -17.87
CA PRO A 742 -5.72 17.34 -19.22
C PRO A 742 -5.30 18.31 -20.34
N ASN A 743 -5.03 19.58 -19.98
CA ASN A 743 -4.62 20.65 -20.88
C ASN A 743 -3.11 20.96 -20.82
N LYS A 744 -2.37 20.40 -19.85
CA LYS A 744 -0.92 20.56 -19.78
C LYS A 744 -0.24 19.67 -20.82
N LYS A 745 0.78 20.21 -21.48
CA LYS A 745 1.54 19.59 -22.57
C LYS A 745 3.03 19.43 -22.26
N ASP A 746 3.45 19.97 -21.13
CA ASP A 746 4.82 20.05 -20.64
C ASP A 746 5.11 19.06 -19.49
N ILE A 747 4.16 18.18 -19.17
CA ILE A 747 4.36 17.08 -18.23
C ILE A 747 5.33 16.07 -18.87
N ASP A 748 6.37 15.67 -18.13
CA ASP A 748 7.43 14.78 -18.61
C ASP A 748 6.99 13.31 -18.63
N ILE A 749 6.10 12.98 -19.57
CA ILE A 749 5.67 11.60 -19.85
C ILE A 749 6.85 10.73 -20.30
N ALA A 750 7.89 11.30 -20.91
CA ALA A 750 9.04 10.55 -21.41
C ALA A 750 9.84 9.92 -20.27
N SER A 751 10.07 10.67 -19.19
CA SER A 751 10.73 10.14 -17.98
C SER A 751 9.91 9.05 -17.30
N ALA A 752 8.58 9.21 -17.23
CA ALA A 752 7.67 8.17 -16.72
C ALA A 752 7.69 6.90 -17.57
N VAL A 753 7.77 7.02 -18.90
CA VAL A 753 7.91 5.87 -19.81
C VAL A 753 9.29 5.22 -19.70
N ARG A 754 10.36 6.00 -19.51
CA ARG A 754 11.70 5.48 -19.27
C ARG A 754 11.73 4.57 -18.03
N TYR A 755 11.00 4.91 -16.97
CA TYR A 755 10.85 4.03 -15.80
C TYR A 755 10.32 2.64 -16.19
N LEU A 756 9.30 2.56 -17.07
CA LEU A 756 8.77 1.29 -17.56
C LEU A 756 9.81 0.53 -18.40
N TYR A 757 10.47 1.21 -19.33
CA TYR A 757 11.53 0.60 -20.15
C TYR A 757 12.64 -0.01 -19.32
N ARG A 758 13.05 0.68 -18.26
CA ARG A 758 14.11 0.29 -17.35
C ARG A 758 13.63 -0.49 -16.14
N SER A 759 12.39 -0.99 -16.14
CA SER A 759 11.87 -1.90 -15.10
C SER A 759 12.32 -3.33 -15.35
N TYR A 760 12.76 -4.00 -14.27
CA TYR A 760 13.23 -5.39 -14.29
C TYR A 760 12.06 -6.39 -14.24
N GLU A 761 12.11 -7.45 -15.06
CA GLU A 761 10.96 -8.34 -15.28
C GLU A 761 10.61 -9.24 -14.09
N TYR A 762 11.58 -9.69 -13.31
CA TYR A 762 11.34 -10.68 -12.26
C TYR A 762 11.11 -10.07 -10.87
N MET A 763 11.34 -8.77 -10.67
CA MET A 763 11.13 -8.10 -9.37
C MET A 763 11.83 -8.79 -8.17
N ILE A 764 12.88 -9.58 -8.42
CA ILE A 764 13.68 -10.19 -7.35
C ILE A 764 14.42 -9.09 -6.60
N GLU A 765 14.34 -9.14 -5.27
CA GLU A 765 15.12 -8.29 -4.41
C GLU A 765 16.56 -8.80 -4.33
N PHE A 766 17.43 -8.15 -5.10
CA PHE A 766 18.87 -8.31 -4.96
C PHE A 766 19.42 -7.25 -4.01
N ASN A 767 20.48 -7.62 -3.30
CA ASN A 767 21.32 -6.60 -2.68
C ASN A 767 21.92 -5.69 -3.76
N VAL A 768 22.12 -4.42 -3.42
CA VAL A 768 22.55 -3.38 -4.36
C VAL A 768 23.99 -2.95 -4.13
N GLN A 769 24.64 -2.51 -5.21
CA GLN A 769 25.95 -1.86 -5.19
C GLN A 769 25.89 -0.59 -6.04
N TRP A 770 26.27 0.55 -5.46
CA TRP A 770 26.16 1.88 -6.09
C TRP A 770 27.51 2.62 -6.11
N ASN A 771 28.63 1.89 -6.21
CA ASN A 771 29.95 2.50 -6.30
C ASN A 771 30.19 3.04 -7.72
N ARG A 772 29.59 4.18 -8.05
CA ARG A 772 29.67 4.84 -9.37
C ARG A 772 29.96 6.33 -9.21
N GLN A 773 30.71 6.89 -10.16
CA GLN A 773 31.26 8.24 -10.08
C GLN A 773 30.25 9.35 -10.41
N ASP A 774 29.13 9.01 -11.04
CA ASP A 774 28.08 9.94 -11.47
C ASP A 774 26.99 10.18 -10.41
N VAL A 775 27.01 9.41 -9.31
CA VAL A 775 26.08 9.57 -8.19
C VAL A 775 26.75 10.35 -7.07
N LEU A 776 26.09 11.42 -6.63
CA LEU A 776 26.46 12.16 -5.43
C LEU A 776 25.56 11.73 -4.28
N TYR A 777 26.16 11.53 -3.12
CA TYR A 777 25.41 11.28 -1.90
C TYR A 777 25.09 12.60 -1.19
N ILE A 778 23.81 12.80 -0.89
CA ILE A 778 23.30 13.92 -0.11
C ILE A 778 22.87 13.43 1.28
N GLU A 779 22.56 14.39 2.16
CA GLU A 779 22.04 14.14 3.50
C GLU A 779 20.81 13.21 3.45
N PRO A 780 20.66 12.25 4.38
CA PRO A 780 19.44 11.46 4.49
C PRO A 780 18.24 12.33 4.88
N GLY A 781 17.04 11.86 4.55
CA GLY A 781 15.85 12.38 5.21
C GLY A 781 15.77 11.89 6.66
N ASP A 782 15.08 12.64 7.52
CA ASP A 782 14.87 12.32 8.94
C ASP A 782 14.21 10.94 9.12
N ARG A 783 13.21 10.64 8.28
CA ARG A 783 12.54 9.33 8.27
C ARG A 783 13.38 8.21 7.68
N ASP A 784 14.48 8.53 7.01
CA ASP A 784 15.46 7.55 6.57
C ASP A 784 16.45 7.20 7.69
N GLU A 785 16.42 7.82 8.86
CA GLU A 785 17.34 7.48 9.94
C GLU A 785 16.98 6.11 10.54
N SER A 786 17.89 5.14 10.40
CA SER A 786 17.85 3.89 11.16
C SER A 786 19.14 3.78 11.94
N ASN A 787 19.05 3.37 13.21
CA ASN A 787 20.14 3.37 14.20
C ASN A 787 21.34 2.44 13.90
N LYS A 788 21.62 2.09 12.63
CA LYS A 788 22.62 1.06 12.30
C LYS A 788 23.57 1.36 11.12
N ILE A 789 23.27 2.29 10.21
CA ILE A 789 24.17 2.70 9.10
C ILE A 789 23.90 4.18 8.82
N PRO A 790 24.92 5.02 8.51
CA PRO A 790 24.68 6.38 8.04
C PRO A 790 23.92 6.29 6.71
N ASN A 791 22.61 6.50 6.77
CA ASN A 791 21.79 6.49 5.56
C ASN A 791 22.16 7.75 4.78
N LYS A 792 22.38 7.59 3.48
CA LYS A 792 22.60 8.70 2.55
C LYS A 792 21.49 8.62 1.52
N GLN A 793 21.16 9.73 0.89
CA GLN A 793 20.33 9.71 -0.31
C GLN A 793 21.20 9.93 -1.55
N THR A 794 20.75 9.43 -2.68
CA THR A 794 21.30 9.76 -3.99
C THR A 794 20.71 11.09 -4.46
N ASN A 795 21.50 11.88 -5.18
CA ASN A 795 21.07 13.19 -5.68
C ASN A 795 19.97 13.12 -6.77
N TYR A 796 19.66 11.93 -7.29
CA TYR A 796 18.53 11.66 -8.19
C TYR A 796 18.08 10.20 -8.06
N ALA A 797 16.82 9.93 -8.39
CA ALA A 797 16.28 8.58 -8.37
C ALA A 797 16.97 7.73 -9.44
N LEU A 798 17.69 6.70 -9.01
CA LEU A 798 18.27 5.72 -9.93
C LEU A 798 17.14 4.99 -10.68
N THR A 799 17.44 4.58 -11.90
CA THR A 799 16.50 3.83 -12.71
C THR A 799 16.21 2.45 -12.11
N PRO A 800 14.99 1.88 -12.22
CA PRO A 800 14.59 0.69 -11.44
C PRO A 800 15.53 -0.52 -11.57
N ASP A 801 16.08 -0.76 -12.76
CA ASP A 801 17.03 -1.84 -13.01
C ASP A 801 18.44 -1.59 -12.43
N GLU A 802 18.80 -0.37 -12.03
CA GLU A 802 20.08 -0.01 -11.40
C GLU A 802 19.97 0.24 -9.88
N ARG A 803 18.79 0.01 -9.29
CA ARG A 803 18.56 0.11 -7.84
C ARG A 803 17.78 -1.07 -7.28
N ARG A 804 17.57 -1.08 -5.97
CA ARG A 804 16.83 -2.15 -5.28
C ARG A 804 15.40 -2.15 -5.80
N THR A 805 14.82 -3.35 -5.93
CA THR A 805 13.39 -3.48 -6.18
C THR A 805 12.63 -2.94 -4.99
N ILE A 806 11.71 -2.00 -5.20
CA ILE A 806 10.90 -1.39 -4.15
C ILE A 806 9.47 -1.13 -4.65
N LYS A 807 8.55 -0.89 -3.71
CA LYS A 807 7.19 -0.37 -3.94
C LYS A 807 7.17 1.14 -4.13
N HIS A 808 6.04 1.72 -4.53
CA HIS A 808 5.93 3.17 -4.68
C HIS A 808 5.97 3.90 -3.33
N ASN A 809 5.58 3.24 -2.24
CA ASN A 809 5.70 3.77 -0.87
C ASN A 809 7.11 3.76 -0.25
N SER A 810 8.13 3.37 -1.02
CA SER A 810 9.52 3.35 -0.57
C SER A 810 10.31 4.53 -1.15
N ASN A 811 11.25 5.07 -0.38
CA ASN A 811 12.13 6.14 -0.83
C ASN A 811 13.04 5.67 -1.99
N PRO A 812 12.91 6.19 -3.22
CA PRO A 812 13.73 5.77 -4.36
C PRO A 812 15.14 6.38 -4.36
N PHE A 813 15.41 7.33 -3.47
CA PHE A 813 16.70 7.98 -3.31
C PHE A 813 17.56 7.31 -2.25
N GLU A 814 16.99 6.50 -1.35
CA GLU A 814 17.71 5.95 -0.19
C GLU A 814 18.89 5.06 -0.60
N SER A 815 19.98 5.14 0.17
CA SER A 815 21.17 4.33 -0.05
C SER A 815 21.29 3.10 0.88
N ARG A 816 20.18 2.62 1.46
CA ARG A 816 20.19 1.50 2.41
C ARG A 816 20.61 0.18 1.78
N SER A 817 21.16 -0.71 2.62
CA SER A 817 21.48 -2.12 2.27
C SER A 817 22.44 -2.29 1.09
N GLN A 818 23.36 -1.34 0.90
CA GLN A 818 24.52 -1.58 0.03
C GLN A 818 25.34 -2.75 0.57
N THR A 819 25.57 -3.76 -0.24
CA THR A 819 26.48 -4.86 0.11
C THR A 819 27.65 -4.87 -0.84
N THR A 820 28.84 -4.56 -0.34
CA THR A 820 30.07 -4.62 -1.14
C THR A 820 30.77 -5.97 -0.98
N GLY A 821 31.40 -6.44 -2.06
CA GLY A 821 32.32 -7.57 -2.03
C GLY A 821 31.76 -8.88 -2.58
N ALA A 822 32.66 -9.72 -3.08
CA ALA A 822 32.33 -10.98 -3.72
C ALA A 822 31.81 -12.02 -2.72
N ASN A 823 30.69 -12.64 -3.04
CA ASN A 823 30.15 -13.82 -2.37
C ASN A 823 29.98 -14.98 -3.39
N PRO A 824 31.03 -15.81 -3.59
CA PRO A 824 30.95 -16.98 -4.48
C PRO A 824 29.88 -18.01 -4.07
N GLY A 825 29.34 -17.91 -2.85
CA GLY A 825 28.26 -18.75 -2.32
C GLY A 825 26.87 -18.10 -2.37
N TYR A 826 26.69 -16.98 -3.10
CA TYR A 826 25.38 -16.32 -3.22
C TYR A 826 24.33 -17.29 -3.75
N ASN A 827 23.19 -17.37 -3.07
CA ASN A 827 22.12 -18.29 -3.42
C ASN A 827 21.12 -17.61 -4.37
N TYR A 828 21.20 -17.96 -5.65
CA TYR A 828 20.27 -17.50 -6.69
C TYR A 828 18.95 -18.29 -6.73
N ASN A 829 18.85 -19.40 -6.00
CA ASN A 829 17.68 -20.27 -6.02
C ASN A 829 16.62 -19.88 -5.00
N THR A 830 16.85 -18.90 -4.13
CA THR A 830 15.88 -18.46 -3.12
C THR A 830 16.03 -16.97 -2.82
N GLY A 831 14.95 -16.31 -2.45
CA GLY A 831 15.00 -14.91 -2.00
C GLY A 831 13.61 -14.34 -1.79
N SER A 832 13.49 -13.01 -1.85
CA SER A 832 12.23 -12.28 -1.86
C SER A 832 11.97 -11.67 -3.23
N MET A 833 10.70 -11.55 -3.59
CA MET A 833 10.24 -10.88 -4.80
C MET A 833 9.12 -9.92 -4.44
N GLU A 834 9.12 -8.79 -5.13
CA GLU A 834 7.99 -7.86 -5.13
C GLU A 834 6.99 -8.24 -6.23
N ALA A 835 5.70 -7.98 -6.00
CA ALA A 835 4.71 -8.15 -7.05
C ALA A 835 4.93 -7.11 -8.17
N GLY A 836 4.64 -7.47 -9.41
CA GLY A 836 4.79 -6.58 -10.58
C GLY A 836 3.83 -5.39 -10.61
N THR A 837 3.03 -5.16 -9.57
CA THR A 837 1.98 -4.14 -9.50
C THR A 837 2.50 -2.72 -9.72
N VAL A 838 3.72 -2.44 -9.29
CA VAL A 838 4.41 -1.15 -9.51
C VAL A 838 4.67 -0.84 -10.99
N PHE A 839 4.56 -1.85 -11.85
CA PHE A 839 4.62 -1.72 -13.29
C PHE A 839 3.23 -1.89 -13.91
N THR A 840 2.52 -2.96 -13.57
CA THR A 840 1.30 -3.36 -14.30
C THR A 840 0.16 -2.37 -14.10
N LEU A 841 -0.02 -1.82 -12.89
CA LEU A 841 -1.06 -0.80 -12.65
C LEU A 841 -0.84 0.47 -13.48
N PRO A 842 0.29 1.20 -13.36
CA PRO A 842 0.50 2.41 -14.16
C PRO A 842 0.55 2.14 -15.66
N TYR A 843 1.12 1.00 -16.10
CA TYR A 843 1.13 0.64 -17.52
C TYR A 843 -0.29 0.49 -18.09
N TRP A 844 -1.14 -0.33 -17.46
CA TRP A 844 -2.49 -0.55 -17.97
C TRP A 844 -3.41 0.66 -17.78
N LEU A 845 -3.24 1.42 -16.70
CA LEU A 845 -3.94 2.70 -16.52
C LEU A 845 -3.58 3.68 -17.65
N GLY A 846 -2.29 3.85 -17.95
CA GLY A 846 -1.82 4.73 -19.01
C GLY A 846 -2.31 4.30 -20.40
N ARG A 847 -2.38 2.98 -20.66
CA ARG A 847 -2.96 2.42 -21.90
C ARG A 847 -4.46 2.71 -22.00
N TYR A 848 -5.22 2.50 -20.92
CA TYR A 848 -6.66 2.70 -20.89
C TYR A 848 -7.06 4.17 -21.12
N PHE A 849 -6.37 5.10 -20.45
CA PHE A 849 -6.58 6.54 -20.60
C PHE A 849 -5.79 7.18 -21.75
N GLU A 850 -5.21 6.37 -22.64
CA GLU A 850 -4.52 6.82 -23.87
C GLU A 850 -3.35 7.80 -23.63
N ILE A 851 -2.74 7.77 -22.44
CA ILE A 851 -1.49 8.50 -22.14
C ILE A 851 -0.33 7.84 -22.88
N ILE A 852 -0.35 6.51 -22.93
CA ILE A 852 0.62 5.68 -23.66
C ILE A 852 -0.09 4.70 -24.59
N LYS A 853 0.59 4.31 -25.65
CA LYS A 853 0.15 3.28 -26.59
C LYS A 853 1.35 2.48 -27.07
N GLU A 854 1.19 1.19 -27.30
CA GLU A 854 2.25 0.32 -27.84
C GLU A 854 2.36 0.39 -29.36
#